data_AF-A0A2S8G2Q3-F1
#
_entry.id   AF-A0A2S8G2Q3-F1
#
_cell.length_a   1.000
_cell.length_b   1.000
_cell.length_c   1.000
_cell.angle_alpha   90.00
_cell.angle_beta   90.00
_cell.angle_gamma   90.00
#
_symmetry.space_group_name_H-M   'P 1'
#
loop_
_entity.id
_entity.type
_entity.pdbx_description
1 polymer ?
#
loop_
_entity_poly.entity_id
_entity_poly.type
_entity_poly.pdbx_seq_one_letter_code
_entity_poly.pdbx_strand_id
1 'polypeptide(L)'
;MALCSYPPHHQARLMQHDVTSLGFVKTYVYPALALFLVPLACLVFYEYVQSSYDQEFLDAAIAEINADATLTPEEKAQSIEGARNLPLSWLLVIDDPEVAVWRAQLPTEYLYYNLSLIWAIRISWFCILAGIGAFMLTGFMVILSLGSQWMQYYSLLLGWYTLRIFCTLEVIAQALLVFSLSFWIPAFFFNIFIVKLLFIIGFIGICAVGAVIAAIFKKVDNDFVIEGEEITREMAPALWYDLERLSNSMETAPPDHVIAGIDDNFFVTQMPVQVAGHEDQEPRTITGRTLFVSLSLLKKLPHQEADAVLLHELAHFSGNDTTYTQKIAPLLSRYGHYLQGLYDGGISRPVFYFAVMFRALYELSLGKLSRQREFRADRLASEKTSPESMAHALLRITAYSQYRHELEQEFFEAEEAHEQVNLSQRIDGGFQNFATAFVDKRDVGQLATAHPFDSHPPLQQRLEALGFRASADAMRDALYDDSLGPWFEKIDGAETLERAQWNQYEERFRQFHEQILAYRYIPSNETEQELVEKFFPPVERTAAKDRAVRFDFEKVVYEDWDQPLYYREIEGITLETEWGTRLDIVVKRDGKSKTLKLPVSKKQNEQQELIGTMEQYYGRAATAIAYQASLAQIDNPSPDESLSNETFSIE
;
A
#
# COMPACT_ATOMS: atom_id res chain seq x y z
N MET A 1 -17.90 4.71 7.49
CA MET A 1 -16.96 4.29 6.42
C MET A 1 -15.50 4.59 6.80
N ALA A 2 -15.15 4.42 8.10
CA ALA A 2 -13.84 4.72 8.69
C ALA A 2 -13.58 3.87 9.96
N LEU A 3 -14.10 2.64 9.99
CA LEU A 3 -13.77 1.64 11.01
C LEU A 3 -13.30 0.41 10.23
N CYS A 4 -12.06 -0.01 10.50
CA CYS A 4 -11.17 -0.69 9.56
C CYS A 4 -10.80 0.14 8.32
N SER A 5 -10.24 1.33 8.53
CA SER A 5 -8.92 1.53 7.92
C SER A 5 -8.08 0.41 8.53
N TYR A 6 -7.98 -0.71 7.81
CA TYR A 6 -6.83 -1.61 7.98
C TYR A 6 -5.64 -0.65 8.19
N PRO A 7 -4.86 -0.77 9.27
CA PRO A 7 -3.52 -0.24 9.20
C PRO A 7 -2.94 -0.79 7.89
N PRO A 8 -1.97 -0.13 7.26
CA PRO A 8 -1.36 -0.64 6.05
C PRO A 8 -0.55 -1.93 6.33
N HIS A 9 -1.09 -2.92 7.06
CA HIS A 9 -0.61 -4.28 7.17
C HIS A 9 -0.58 -4.98 5.81
N HIS A 10 -1.32 -4.55 4.78
CA HIS A 10 -1.07 -5.05 3.42
C HIS A 10 0.13 -4.38 2.72
N GLN A 11 0.60 -3.22 3.19
CA GLN A 11 1.91 -2.67 2.77
C GLN A 11 3.05 -3.14 3.70
N ALA A 12 2.78 -3.44 4.97
CA ALA A 12 3.76 -3.91 5.95
C ALA A 12 3.98 -5.44 5.91
N ARG A 13 2.98 -6.25 5.54
CA ARG A 13 3.11 -7.71 5.41
C ARG A 13 3.94 -8.13 4.19
N LEU A 14 4.24 -7.22 3.27
CA LEU A 14 5.24 -7.46 2.22
C LEU A 14 6.69 -7.28 2.72
N MET A 15 6.91 -6.78 3.94
CA MET A 15 8.25 -6.34 4.38
C MET A 15 8.75 -6.97 5.69
N GLN A 16 8.02 -7.93 6.27
CA GLN A 16 8.43 -8.68 7.48
C GLN A 16 9.11 -10.02 7.17
N HIS A 17 9.49 -10.29 5.93
CA HIS A 17 10.38 -11.42 5.68
C HIS A 17 11.77 -11.09 6.22
N ASP A 18 12.41 -12.04 6.90
CA ASP A 18 13.86 -12.07 7.02
C ASP A 18 14.44 -12.04 5.61
N VAL A 19 14.73 -10.82 5.14
CA VAL A 19 15.15 -10.64 3.78
C VAL A 19 16.61 -11.07 3.72
N THR A 20 16.82 -12.36 3.47
CA THR A 20 18.10 -12.83 2.93
C THR A 20 18.46 -11.89 1.77
N SER A 21 19.73 -11.54 1.63
CA SER A 21 20.16 -10.63 0.55
C SER A 21 19.65 -11.08 -0.82
N LEU A 22 19.49 -12.40 -1.01
CA LEU A 22 18.90 -13.02 -2.18
C LEU A 22 17.39 -12.75 -2.35
N GLY A 23 16.61 -12.83 -1.27
CA GLY A 23 15.18 -12.48 -1.27
C GLY A 23 14.94 -11.01 -1.64
N PHE A 24 15.78 -10.09 -1.14
CA PHE A 24 15.63 -8.65 -1.41
C PHE A 24 15.83 -8.36 -2.90
N VAL A 25 16.87 -8.95 -3.47
CA VAL A 25 17.21 -8.80 -4.89
C VAL A 25 16.07 -9.33 -5.77
N LYS A 26 15.52 -10.51 -5.45
CA LYS A 26 14.40 -11.10 -6.20
C LYS A 26 13.14 -10.24 -6.12
N THR A 27 12.81 -9.71 -4.95
CA THR A 27 11.57 -8.95 -4.73
C THR A 27 11.61 -7.52 -5.27
N TYR A 28 12.76 -6.84 -5.17
CA TYR A 28 12.84 -5.40 -5.46
C TYR A 28 13.77 -5.06 -6.62
N VAL A 29 14.92 -5.73 -6.76
CA VAL A 29 15.93 -5.36 -7.76
C VAL A 29 15.59 -5.93 -9.14
N TYR A 30 15.22 -7.22 -9.24
CA TYR A 30 14.86 -7.81 -10.54
C TYR A 30 13.65 -7.14 -11.20
N PRO A 31 12.54 -6.87 -10.48
CA PRO A 31 11.42 -6.14 -11.08
C PRO A 31 11.81 -4.72 -11.51
N ALA A 32 12.72 -4.04 -10.80
CA ALA A 32 13.18 -2.72 -11.19
C ALA A 32 13.92 -2.69 -12.53
N LEU A 33 14.52 -3.82 -12.96
CA LEU A 33 15.12 -3.95 -14.29
C LEU A 33 14.07 -3.89 -15.41
N ALA A 34 12.79 -4.07 -15.10
CA ALA A 34 11.71 -3.90 -16.07
C ALA A 34 11.73 -2.52 -16.73
N LEU A 35 12.25 -1.50 -16.03
CA LEU A 35 12.48 -0.15 -16.54
C LEU A 35 13.18 -0.14 -17.91
N PHE A 36 14.08 -1.09 -18.16
CA PHE A 36 14.88 -1.16 -19.39
C PHE A 36 14.23 -1.99 -20.50
N LEU A 37 13.16 -2.74 -20.25
CA LEU A 37 12.58 -3.67 -21.22
C LEU A 37 12.07 -2.95 -22.47
N VAL A 38 11.25 -1.91 -22.31
CA VAL A 38 10.70 -1.15 -23.44
C VAL A 38 11.81 -0.44 -24.22
N PRO A 39 12.70 0.35 -23.59
CA PRO A 39 13.80 1.00 -24.31
C PRO A 39 14.72 0.01 -25.03
N LEU A 40 15.08 -1.12 -24.40
CA LEU A 40 15.98 -2.10 -25.02
C LEU A 40 15.31 -2.81 -26.20
N ALA A 41 14.04 -3.21 -26.06
CA ALA A 41 13.27 -3.80 -27.16
C ALA A 41 13.10 -2.82 -28.33
N CYS A 42 12.82 -1.55 -28.03
CA CYS A 42 12.75 -0.48 -29.02
C CYS A 42 14.09 -0.29 -29.72
N LEU A 43 15.18 -0.22 -28.96
CA LEU A 43 16.52 -0.02 -29.50
C LEU A 43 16.87 -1.11 -30.51
N VAL A 44 16.74 -2.38 -30.11
CA VAL A 44 17.01 -3.53 -30.97
C VAL A 44 16.13 -3.51 -32.23
N PHE A 45 14.83 -3.23 -32.07
CA PHE A 45 13.90 -3.20 -33.19
C PHE A 45 14.19 -2.05 -34.16
N TYR A 46 14.40 -0.83 -33.67
CA TYR A 46 14.62 0.33 -34.54
C TYR A 46 16.00 0.33 -35.19
N GLU A 47 17.04 -0.19 -34.53
CA GLU A 47 18.34 -0.41 -35.15
C GLU A 47 18.24 -1.43 -36.29
N TYR A 48 17.45 -2.49 -36.11
CA TYR A 48 17.18 -3.47 -37.17
C TYR A 48 16.44 -2.83 -38.36
N VAL A 49 15.37 -2.08 -38.11
CA VAL A 49 14.59 -1.40 -39.17
C VAL A 49 15.44 -0.36 -39.89
N GLN A 50 16.19 0.47 -39.16
CA GLN A 50 17.10 1.45 -39.74
C GLN A 50 18.18 0.79 -40.60
N SER A 51 18.78 -0.29 -40.10
CA SER A 51 19.77 -1.04 -40.87
C SER A 51 19.18 -1.60 -42.17
N SER A 52 17.94 -2.07 -42.15
CA SER A 52 17.24 -2.53 -43.36
C SER A 52 17.09 -1.41 -44.40
N TYR A 53 16.69 -0.21 -43.99
CA TYR A 53 16.57 0.93 -44.90
C TYR A 53 17.93 1.45 -45.38
N ASP A 54 18.95 1.44 -44.52
CA ASP A 54 20.32 1.80 -44.91
C ASP A 54 20.86 0.84 -45.97
N GLN A 55 20.55 -0.46 -45.87
CA GLN A 55 20.93 -1.46 -46.88
C GLN A 55 20.15 -1.27 -48.19
N GLU A 56 18.83 -1.03 -48.12
CA GLU A 56 18.01 -0.77 -49.32
C GLU A 56 18.52 0.48 -50.08
N PHE A 57 18.86 1.55 -49.35
CA PHE A 57 19.46 2.75 -49.93
C PHE A 57 20.83 2.48 -50.55
N LEU A 58 21.69 1.71 -49.87
CA LEU A 58 23.00 1.32 -50.39
C LEU A 58 22.87 0.49 -51.68
N ASP A 59 21.96 -0.49 -51.70
CA ASP A 59 21.72 -1.33 -52.88
C ASP A 59 21.22 -0.51 -54.07
N ALA A 60 20.33 0.45 -53.83
CA ALA A 60 19.86 1.38 -54.86
C ALA A 60 21.00 2.27 -55.40
N ALA A 61 21.84 2.82 -54.52
CA ALA A 61 23.00 3.63 -54.91
C ALA A 61 24.02 2.80 -55.72
N ILE A 62 24.30 1.55 -55.30
CA ILE A 62 25.19 0.64 -56.03
C ILE A 62 24.61 0.30 -57.41
N ALA A 63 23.29 0.09 -57.51
CA ALA A 63 22.63 -0.16 -58.79
C ALA A 63 22.76 1.04 -59.75
N GLU A 64 22.57 2.27 -59.25
CA GLU A 64 22.72 3.51 -60.03
C GLU A 64 24.16 3.72 -60.51
N ILE A 65 25.15 3.57 -59.62
CA ILE A 65 26.59 3.66 -59.97
C ILE A 65 26.96 2.62 -61.04
N ASN A 66 26.45 1.39 -60.91
CA ASN A 66 26.71 0.33 -61.89
C ASN A 66 26.08 0.63 -63.25
N ALA A 67 24.89 1.24 -63.27
CA ALA A 67 24.16 1.61 -64.48
C ALA A 67 24.78 2.82 -65.21
N ASP A 68 25.57 3.65 -64.54
CA ASP A 68 26.23 4.80 -65.15
C ASP A 68 27.29 4.36 -66.18
N ALA A 69 27.06 4.66 -67.45
CA ALA A 69 27.95 4.31 -68.56
C ALA A 69 29.16 5.25 -68.68
N THR A 70 29.18 6.35 -67.92
CA THR A 70 30.23 7.38 -67.99
C THR A 70 31.42 7.11 -67.07
N LEU A 71 31.25 6.25 -66.06
CA LEU A 71 32.28 5.88 -65.07
C LEU A 71 33.13 4.68 -65.52
N THR A 72 34.44 4.78 -65.34
CA THR A 72 35.37 3.64 -65.51
C THR A 72 35.20 2.59 -64.41
N PRO A 73 35.67 1.34 -64.60
CA PRO A 73 35.58 0.31 -63.56
C PRO A 73 36.26 0.69 -62.23
N GLU A 74 37.36 1.46 -62.30
CA GLU A 74 38.10 1.94 -61.13
C GLU A 74 37.31 3.03 -60.38
N GLU A 75 36.71 3.98 -61.11
CA GLU A 75 35.84 5.01 -60.54
C GLU A 75 34.57 4.41 -59.93
N LYS A 76 33.96 3.40 -60.57
CA LYS A 76 32.81 2.67 -60.00
C LYS A 76 33.16 2.00 -58.68
N ALA A 77 34.31 1.34 -58.60
CA ALA A 77 34.77 0.71 -57.36
C ALA A 77 34.96 1.74 -56.24
N GLN A 78 35.56 2.90 -56.54
CA GLN A 78 35.75 3.98 -55.59
C GLN A 78 34.43 4.62 -55.13
N SER A 79 33.48 4.85 -56.03
CA SER A 79 32.16 5.38 -55.70
C SER A 79 31.34 4.41 -54.84
N ILE A 80 31.41 3.10 -55.12
CA ILE A 80 30.75 2.06 -54.30
C ILE A 80 31.36 2.02 -52.89
N GLU A 81 32.69 2.12 -52.76
CA GLU A 81 33.35 2.20 -51.46
C GLU A 81 32.96 3.46 -50.68
N GLY A 82 32.83 4.60 -51.37
CA GLY A 82 32.30 5.84 -50.79
C GLY A 82 30.86 5.68 -50.28
N ALA A 83 29.98 5.08 -51.08
CA ALA A 83 28.58 4.84 -50.72
C ALA A 83 28.44 3.92 -49.48
N ARG A 84 29.29 2.90 -49.35
CA ARG A 84 29.30 2.02 -48.16
C ARG A 84 29.64 2.74 -46.85
N ASN A 85 30.38 3.84 -46.93
CA ASN A 85 30.78 4.63 -45.77
C ASN A 85 29.77 5.74 -45.42
N LEU A 86 28.69 5.89 -46.20
CA LEU A 86 27.70 6.96 -46.07
C LEU A 86 26.28 6.37 -46.01
N PRO A 87 25.90 5.72 -44.90
CA PRO A 87 24.54 5.19 -44.74
C PRO A 87 23.52 6.32 -44.72
N LEU A 88 22.30 6.02 -45.19
CA LEU A 88 21.18 6.97 -45.26
C LEU A 88 20.92 7.63 -43.90
N SER A 89 20.90 6.84 -42.83
CA SER A 89 20.72 7.29 -41.45
C SER A 89 21.67 8.43 -41.04
N TRP A 90 22.91 8.39 -41.53
CA TRP A 90 23.93 9.43 -41.27
C TRP A 90 23.73 10.66 -42.17
N LEU A 91 23.44 10.45 -43.46
CA LEU A 91 23.14 11.54 -44.41
C LEU A 91 21.92 12.36 -44.00
N LEU A 92 20.98 11.79 -43.25
CA LEU A 92 19.78 12.48 -42.75
C LEU A 92 20.04 13.41 -41.56
N VAL A 93 21.17 13.29 -40.88
CA VAL A 93 21.47 14.07 -39.66
C VAL A 93 22.74 14.90 -39.73
N ILE A 94 23.64 14.63 -40.67
CA ILE A 94 24.85 15.42 -40.85
C ILE A 94 24.52 16.89 -41.13
N ASP A 95 25.28 17.79 -40.52
CA ASP A 95 25.22 19.24 -40.76
C ASP A 95 26.22 19.63 -41.85
N ASP A 96 25.92 19.21 -43.08
CA ASP A 96 26.70 19.54 -44.28
C ASP A 96 25.81 20.32 -45.28
N PRO A 97 26.26 21.49 -45.79
CA PRO A 97 25.46 22.31 -46.70
C PRO A 97 25.03 21.62 -48.00
N GLU A 98 25.89 20.77 -48.59
CA GLU A 98 25.58 20.05 -49.83
C GLU A 98 24.56 18.94 -49.57
N VAL A 99 24.74 18.20 -48.46
CA VAL A 99 23.78 17.16 -48.04
C VAL A 99 22.44 17.77 -47.63
N ALA A 100 22.42 18.97 -47.06
CA ALA A 100 21.18 19.67 -46.71
C ALA A 100 20.35 20.03 -47.95
N VAL A 101 20.99 20.45 -49.04
CA VAL A 101 20.32 20.71 -50.33
C VAL A 101 19.76 19.42 -50.91
N TRP A 102 20.53 18.33 -50.89
CA TRP A 102 20.04 17.01 -51.31
C TRP A 102 18.86 16.52 -50.46
N ARG A 103 18.96 16.63 -49.12
CA ARG A 103 17.92 16.22 -48.18
C ARG A 103 16.61 16.98 -48.42
N ALA A 104 16.68 18.26 -48.77
CA ALA A 104 15.52 19.08 -49.09
C ALA A 104 14.77 18.65 -50.37
N GLN A 105 15.40 17.84 -51.22
CA GLN A 105 14.77 17.29 -52.44
C GLN A 105 14.02 15.97 -52.18
N LEU A 106 14.22 15.33 -51.02
CA LEU A 106 13.55 14.08 -50.68
C LEU A 106 12.07 14.29 -50.37
N PRO A 107 11.19 13.31 -50.67
CA PRO A 107 9.78 13.37 -50.29
C PRO A 107 9.61 13.58 -48.78
N THR A 108 8.70 14.46 -48.39
CA THR A 108 8.52 14.83 -46.97
C THR A 108 8.12 13.63 -46.11
N GLU A 109 7.27 12.74 -46.63
CA GLU A 109 6.88 11.49 -45.95
C GLU A 109 8.08 10.57 -45.69
N TYR A 110 8.98 10.43 -46.66
CA TYR A 110 10.19 9.62 -46.54
C TYR A 110 11.13 10.17 -45.47
N LEU A 111 11.26 11.50 -45.39
CA LEU A 111 12.01 12.18 -44.34
C LEU A 111 11.39 11.93 -42.95
N TYR A 112 10.07 12.07 -42.81
CA TYR A 112 9.39 11.87 -41.53
C TYR A 112 9.58 10.45 -41.00
N TYR A 113 9.44 9.44 -41.85
CA TYR A 113 9.64 8.05 -41.44
C TYR A 113 11.07 7.81 -40.95
N ASN A 114 12.08 8.13 -41.75
CA ASN A 114 13.47 7.87 -41.35
C ASN A 114 13.91 8.71 -40.15
N LEU A 115 13.46 9.97 -40.03
CA LEU A 115 13.74 10.79 -38.84
C LEU A 115 13.06 10.23 -37.59
N SER A 116 11.85 9.66 -37.70
CA SER A 116 11.18 9.04 -36.56
C SER A 116 11.94 7.82 -36.03
N LEU A 117 12.58 7.02 -36.90
CA LEU A 117 13.46 5.91 -36.49
C LEU A 117 14.68 6.43 -35.71
N ILE A 118 15.35 7.44 -36.24
CA ILE A 118 16.53 8.05 -35.59
C ILE A 118 16.16 8.60 -34.20
N TRP A 119 15.03 9.30 -34.10
CA TRP A 119 14.56 9.80 -32.80
C TRP A 119 14.15 8.68 -31.85
N ALA A 120 13.51 7.61 -32.33
CA ALA A 120 13.15 6.48 -31.49
C ALA A 120 14.39 5.77 -30.91
N ILE A 121 15.47 5.62 -31.70
CA ILE A 121 16.77 5.10 -31.23
C ILE A 121 17.37 6.04 -30.18
N ARG A 122 17.40 7.35 -30.43
CA ARG A 122 17.93 8.35 -29.48
C ARG A 122 17.15 8.39 -28.17
N ILE A 123 15.82 8.34 -28.23
CA ILE A 123 14.96 8.30 -27.04
C ILE A 123 15.21 7.00 -26.26
N SER A 124 15.35 5.86 -26.96
CA SER A 124 15.67 4.58 -26.32
C SER A 124 17.00 4.63 -25.56
N TRP A 125 18.05 5.17 -26.19
CA TRP A 125 19.34 5.40 -25.51
C TRP A 125 19.24 6.37 -24.34
N PHE A 126 18.50 7.47 -24.49
CA PHE A 126 18.29 8.42 -23.41
C PHE A 126 17.62 7.74 -22.21
N CYS A 127 16.57 6.94 -22.43
CA CYS A 127 15.92 6.19 -21.36
C CYS A 127 16.88 5.21 -20.66
N ILE A 128 17.68 4.47 -21.43
CA ILE A 128 18.65 3.52 -20.87
C ILE A 128 19.69 4.24 -20.01
N LEU A 129 20.30 5.31 -20.54
CA LEU A 129 21.34 6.07 -19.84
C LEU A 129 20.79 6.81 -18.62
N ALA A 130 19.61 7.43 -18.75
CA ALA A 130 18.93 8.08 -17.63
C ALA A 130 18.55 7.07 -16.55
N GLY A 131 18.06 5.88 -16.93
CA GLY A 131 17.81 4.77 -16.01
C GLY A 131 19.07 4.35 -15.26
N ILE A 132 20.18 4.09 -15.95
CA ILE A 132 21.47 3.75 -15.30
C ILE A 132 21.88 4.86 -14.31
N GLY A 133 21.79 6.12 -14.73
CA GLY A 133 22.07 7.27 -13.86
C GLY A 133 21.16 7.32 -12.63
N ALA A 134 19.87 7.00 -12.78
CA ALA A 134 18.91 6.97 -11.68
C ALA A 134 19.21 5.83 -10.68
N PHE A 135 19.64 4.66 -11.16
CA PHE A 135 20.10 3.56 -10.29
C PHE A 135 21.36 3.96 -9.49
N MET A 136 22.35 4.57 -10.14
CA MET A 136 23.55 5.06 -9.46
C MET A 136 23.23 6.14 -8.42
N LEU A 137 22.36 7.09 -8.78
CA LEU A 137 21.90 8.13 -7.88
C LEU A 137 21.16 7.54 -6.67
N THR A 138 20.31 6.55 -6.89
CA THR A 138 19.60 5.83 -5.81
C THR A 138 20.59 5.20 -4.84
N GLY A 139 21.58 4.45 -5.34
CA GLY A 139 22.62 3.87 -4.51
C GLY A 139 23.39 4.92 -3.69
N PHE A 140 23.76 6.03 -4.32
CA PHE A 140 24.45 7.13 -3.64
C PHE A 140 23.57 7.78 -2.55
N MET A 141 22.29 8.05 -2.83
CA MET A 141 21.37 8.63 -1.86
C MET A 141 21.14 7.71 -0.66
N VAL A 142 21.01 6.40 -0.89
CA VAL A 142 20.88 5.40 0.18
C VAL A 142 22.15 5.37 1.03
N ILE A 143 23.35 5.41 0.44
CA ILE A 143 24.61 5.48 1.20
C ILE A 143 24.66 6.74 2.06
N LEU A 144 24.31 7.90 1.50
CA LEU A 144 24.25 9.16 2.27
C LEU A 144 23.25 9.04 3.43
N SER A 145 22.09 8.42 3.20
CA SER A 145 21.05 8.25 4.21
C SER A 145 21.54 7.46 5.44
N LEU A 146 22.56 6.61 5.31
CA LEU A 146 23.09 5.83 6.44
C LEU A 146 23.90 6.67 7.46
N GLY A 147 24.26 7.91 7.12
CA GLY A 147 25.17 8.72 7.93
C GLY A 147 24.51 9.42 9.13
N SER A 148 23.34 10.04 8.94
CA SER A 148 22.63 10.77 9.99
C SER A 148 21.16 11.02 9.63
N GLN A 149 20.33 11.36 10.62
CA GLN A 149 18.91 11.71 10.40
C GLN A 149 18.71 12.88 9.42
N TRP A 150 19.60 13.88 9.45
CA TRP A 150 19.55 14.99 8.51
C TRP A 150 19.92 14.55 7.09
N MET A 151 20.94 13.70 6.94
CA MET A 151 21.28 13.12 5.64
C MET A 151 20.16 12.21 5.12
N GLN A 152 19.46 11.47 5.99
CA GLN A 152 18.25 10.75 5.64
C GLN A 152 17.21 11.70 5.05
N TYR A 153 16.81 12.74 5.81
CA TYR A 153 15.83 13.71 5.33
C TYR A 153 16.21 14.33 3.98
N TYR A 154 17.44 14.82 3.82
CA TYR A 154 17.87 15.43 2.56
C TYR A 154 17.97 14.42 1.41
N SER A 155 18.43 13.20 1.67
CA SER A 155 18.48 12.14 0.65
C SER A 155 17.07 11.73 0.20
N LEU A 156 16.09 11.65 1.10
CA LEU A 156 14.69 11.41 0.75
C LEU A 156 14.08 12.60 0.02
N LEU A 157 14.35 13.82 0.48
CA LEU A 157 13.81 15.03 -0.15
C LEU A 157 14.33 15.20 -1.58
N LEU A 158 15.65 15.08 -1.75
CA LEU A 158 16.29 15.18 -3.06
C LEU A 158 15.92 13.98 -3.94
N GLY A 159 15.91 12.77 -3.36
CA GLY A 159 15.46 11.56 -4.03
C GLY A 159 14.02 11.69 -4.51
N TRP A 160 13.12 12.18 -3.66
CA TRP A 160 11.72 12.44 -3.99
C TRP A 160 11.56 13.35 -5.21
N TYR A 161 12.20 14.52 -5.21
CA TYR A 161 12.08 15.45 -6.33
C TYR A 161 12.72 14.90 -7.61
N THR A 162 13.92 14.33 -7.51
CA THR A 162 14.66 13.83 -8.67
C THR A 162 13.96 12.62 -9.28
N LEU A 163 13.53 11.68 -8.45
CA LEU A 163 12.84 10.47 -8.87
C LEU A 163 11.50 10.81 -9.52
N ARG A 164 10.73 11.75 -8.96
CA ARG A 164 9.46 12.18 -9.54
C ARG A 164 9.63 12.76 -10.94
N ILE A 165 10.64 13.61 -11.14
CA ILE A 165 10.95 14.15 -12.47
C ILE A 165 11.38 13.02 -13.40
N PHE A 166 12.32 12.19 -12.96
CA PHE A 166 12.83 11.06 -13.73
C PHE A 166 11.71 10.10 -14.16
N CYS A 167 10.91 9.60 -13.22
CA CYS A 167 9.81 8.68 -13.48
C CYS A 167 8.76 9.29 -14.42
N THR A 168 8.45 10.59 -14.27
CA THR A 168 7.50 11.26 -15.17
C THR A 168 8.05 11.33 -16.59
N LEU A 169 9.32 11.71 -16.76
CA LEU A 169 9.97 11.77 -18.07
C LEU A 169 10.09 10.37 -18.70
N GLU A 170 10.40 9.35 -17.92
CA GLU A 170 10.43 7.96 -18.38
C GLU A 170 9.06 7.46 -18.84
N VAL A 171 8.00 7.72 -18.07
CA VAL A 171 6.65 7.32 -18.48
C VAL A 171 6.26 8.00 -19.79
N ILE A 172 6.58 9.29 -19.96
CA ILE A 172 6.32 10.00 -21.22
C ILE A 172 7.12 9.38 -22.36
N ALA A 173 8.42 9.17 -22.18
CA ALA A 173 9.31 8.62 -23.20
C ALA A 173 8.89 7.21 -23.61
N GLN A 174 8.60 6.33 -22.64
CA GLN A 174 8.17 4.96 -22.92
C GLN A 174 6.77 4.91 -23.54
N ALA A 175 5.84 5.80 -23.13
CA ALA A 175 4.54 5.92 -23.80
C ALA A 175 4.70 6.33 -25.28
N LEU A 176 5.60 7.27 -25.57
CA LEU A 176 5.93 7.66 -26.95
C LEU A 176 6.58 6.51 -27.73
N LEU A 177 7.47 5.75 -27.11
CA LEU A 177 8.11 4.58 -27.73
C LEU A 177 7.09 3.48 -28.04
N VAL A 178 6.19 3.14 -27.11
CA VAL A 178 5.13 2.14 -27.31
C VAL A 178 4.15 2.60 -28.39
N PHE A 179 3.78 3.88 -28.39
CA PHE A 179 2.98 4.47 -29.46
C PHE A 179 3.69 4.33 -30.82
N SER A 180 4.98 4.68 -30.88
CA SER A 180 5.80 4.52 -32.08
C SER A 180 5.89 3.06 -32.54
N LEU A 181 6.06 2.10 -31.63
CA LEU A 181 6.09 0.66 -31.97
C LEU A 181 4.77 0.19 -32.57
N SER A 182 3.65 0.68 -32.05
CA SER A 182 2.31 0.33 -32.57
C SER A 182 2.08 0.80 -34.01
N PHE A 183 2.83 1.82 -34.45
CA PHE A 183 2.90 2.22 -35.86
C PHE A 183 3.91 1.36 -36.64
N TRP A 184 5.15 1.27 -36.16
CA TRP A 184 6.27 0.71 -36.92
C TRP A 184 6.21 -0.80 -37.11
N ILE A 185 5.74 -1.58 -36.13
CA ILE A 185 5.68 -3.04 -36.25
C ILE A 185 4.71 -3.45 -37.39
N PRO A 186 3.45 -2.96 -37.43
CA PRO A 186 2.55 -3.25 -38.54
C PRO A 186 3.03 -2.70 -39.89
N ALA A 187 3.57 -1.48 -39.90
CA ALA A 187 4.03 -0.82 -41.11
C ALA A 187 5.21 -1.57 -41.76
N PHE A 188 6.21 -1.96 -40.97
CA PHE A 188 7.43 -2.58 -41.48
C PHE A 188 7.22 -4.04 -41.92
N PHE A 189 6.59 -4.87 -41.09
CA PHE A 189 6.47 -6.31 -41.38
C PHE A 189 5.31 -6.68 -42.30
N PHE A 190 4.23 -5.89 -42.29
CA PHE A 190 2.99 -6.26 -42.96
C PHE A 190 2.53 -5.22 -43.98
N ASN A 191 3.17 -4.05 -44.06
CA ASN A 191 2.75 -2.93 -44.90
C ASN A 191 1.29 -2.51 -44.64
N ILE A 192 0.83 -2.61 -43.38
CA ILE A 192 -0.53 -2.23 -42.97
C ILE A 192 -0.50 -1.12 -41.92
N PHE A 193 -1.55 -0.29 -41.94
CA PHE A 193 -1.74 0.80 -41.00
C PHE A 193 -3.02 0.59 -40.17
N ILE A 194 -2.87 0.31 -38.88
CA ILE A 194 -3.99 -0.02 -37.99
C ILE A 194 -4.37 1.21 -37.15
N VAL A 195 -5.21 2.09 -37.72
CA VAL A 195 -5.66 3.35 -37.08
C VAL A 195 -6.26 3.11 -35.68
N LYS A 196 -7.09 2.07 -35.53
CA LYS A 196 -7.72 1.73 -34.24
C LYS A 196 -6.68 1.44 -33.14
N LEU A 197 -5.58 0.77 -33.49
CA LEU A 197 -4.52 0.45 -32.54
C LEU A 197 -3.82 1.72 -32.05
N LEU A 198 -3.51 2.66 -32.95
CA LEU A 198 -2.89 3.93 -32.61
C LEU A 198 -3.75 4.77 -31.66
N PHE A 199 -5.06 4.83 -31.90
CA PHE A 199 -5.97 5.52 -30.99
C PHE A 199 -6.02 4.86 -29.60
N ILE A 200 -6.07 3.53 -29.54
CA ILE A 200 -6.10 2.79 -28.27
C ILE A 200 -4.78 3.03 -27.49
N ILE A 201 -3.63 2.81 -28.12
CA ILE A 201 -2.33 2.97 -27.48
C ILE A 201 -2.06 4.44 -27.10
N GLY A 202 -2.42 5.38 -27.97
CA GLY A 202 -2.31 6.81 -27.69
C GLY A 202 -3.19 7.24 -26.51
N PHE A 203 -4.44 6.76 -26.45
CA PHE A 203 -5.34 7.02 -25.33
C PHE A 203 -4.80 6.45 -24.02
N ILE A 204 -4.35 5.18 -24.01
CA ILE A 204 -3.76 4.56 -22.82
C ILE A 204 -2.50 5.32 -22.38
N GLY A 205 -1.64 5.74 -23.32
CA GLY A 205 -0.45 6.55 -23.03
C GLY A 205 -0.79 7.89 -22.38
N ILE A 206 -1.80 8.60 -22.90
CA ILE A 206 -2.28 9.87 -22.31
C ILE A 206 -2.86 9.64 -20.92
N CYS A 207 -3.69 8.61 -20.73
CA CYS A 207 -4.23 8.24 -19.43
C CYS A 207 -3.13 7.91 -18.42
N ALA A 208 -2.09 7.16 -18.82
CA ALA A 208 -0.95 6.83 -17.97
C ALA A 208 -0.20 8.09 -17.52
N VAL A 209 0.14 8.98 -18.45
CA VAL A 209 0.80 10.26 -18.14
C VAL A 209 -0.10 11.12 -17.24
N GLY A 210 -1.41 11.19 -17.54
CA GLY A 210 -2.39 11.91 -16.74
C GLY A 210 -2.51 11.39 -15.31
N ALA A 211 -2.52 10.06 -15.12
CA ALA A 211 -2.56 9.42 -13.81
C ALA A 211 -1.30 9.75 -12.99
N VAL A 212 -0.12 9.70 -13.59
CA VAL A 212 1.14 10.07 -12.93
C VAL A 212 1.16 11.55 -12.53
N ILE A 213 0.76 12.45 -13.44
CA ILE A 213 0.67 13.89 -13.13
C ILE A 213 -0.36 14.16 -12.04
N ALA A 214 -1.54 13.53 -12.09
CA ALA A 214 -2.57 13.69 -11.06
C ALA A 214 -2.05 13.21 -9.69
N ALA A 215 -1.31 12.12 -9.63
CA ALA A 215 -0.71 11.61 -8.41
C ALA A 215 0.35 12.57 -7.81
N ILE A 216 1.04 13.36 -8.64
CA ILE A 216 1.99 14.38 -8.19
C ILE A 216 1.29 15.53 -7.46
N PHE A 217 0.10 15.92 -7.92
CA PHE A 217 -0.66 17.05 -7.38
C PHE A 217 -1.73 16.66 -6.36
N LYS A 218 -1.96 15.36 -6.14
CA LYS A 218 -2.93 14.88 -5.16
C LYS A 218 -2.49 15.34 -3.76
N LYS A 219 -3.35 16.12 -3.11
CA LYS A 219 -3.18 16.47 -1.70
C LYS A 219 -3.36 15.19 -0.88
N VAL A 220 -2.39 14.92 -0.02
CA VAL A 220 -2.46 13.82 0.93
C VAL A 220 -3.06 14.38 2.20
N ASP A 221 -4.20 13.84 2.62
CA ASP A 221 -4.74 14.11 3.95
C ASP A 221 -3.88 13.33 4.94
N ASN A 222 -3.08 14.07 5.71
CA ASN A 222 -2.22 13.55 6.76
C ASN A 222 -2.89 13.74 8.13
N ASP A 223 -4.22 13.61 8.15
CA ASP A 223 -5.00 13.84 9.36
C ASP A 223 -4.81 12.62 10.27
N PHE A 224 -3.88 12.74 11.21
CA PHE A 224 -3.65 11.72 12.23
C PHE A 224 -4.65 11.92 13.35
N VAL A 225 -5.69 11.08 13.35
CA VAL A 225 -6.74 11.10 14.38
C VAL A 225 -6.33 10.20 15.53
N ILE A 226 -6.29 10.75 16.73
CA ILE A 226 -6.07 10.05 18.00
C ILE A 226 -7.41 10.00 18.72
N GLU A 227 -7.84 8.80 19.11
CA GLU A 227 -9.00 8.63 19.98
C GLU A 227 -8.55 8.72 21.44
N GLY A 228 -9.11 9.67 22.18
CA GLY A 228 -8.74 9.87 23.57
C GLY A 228 -9.13 11.25 24.10
N GLU A 229 -8.95 11.43 25.41
CA GLU A 229 -9.29 12.66 26.11
C GLU A 229 -8.04 13.48 26.41
N GLU A 230 -8.08 14.80 26.19
CA GLU A 230 -6.99 15.70 26.59
C GLU A 230 -6.98 15.86 28.12
N ILE A 231 -5.92 15.39 28.76
CA ILE A 231 -5.74 15.47 30.21
C ILE A 231 -5.15 16.82 30.58
N THR A 232 -5.99 17.73 31.06
CA THR A 232 -5.53 19.07 31.48
C THR A 232 -4.80 19.02 32.83
N ARG A 233 -4.12 20.12 33.16
CA ARG A 233 -3.40 20.28 34.44
C ARG A 233 -4.33 20.26 35.64
N GLU A 234 -5.57 20.70 35.45
CA GLU A 234 -6.62 20.69 36.45
C GLU A 234 -7.15 19.28 36.70
N MET A 235 -7.21 18.43 35.67
CA MET A 235 -7.69 17.04 35.76
C MET A 235 -6.68 16.08 36.39
N ALA A 236 -5.37 16.38 36.32
CA ALA A 236 -4.34 15.47 36.80
C ALA A 236 -3.08 16.21 37.29
N PRO A 237 -3.18 17.07 38.32
CA PRO A 237 -2.05 17.92 38.75
C PRO A 237 -0.82 17.10 39.18
N ALA A 238 -1.03 15.95 39.83
CA ALA A 238 0.05 15.06 40.25
C ALA A 238 0.74 14.38 39.05
N LEU A 239 -0.02 13.97 38.03
CA LEU A 239 0.52 13.43 36.79
C LEU A 239 1.40 14.45 36.08
N TRP A 240 0.91 15.69 35.93
CA TRP A 240 1.66 16.77 35.28
C TRP A 240 2.94 17.14 36.05
N TYR A 241 2.88 17.18 37.38
CA TYR A 241 4.06 17.41 38.21
C TYR A 241 5.14 16.33 38.00
N ASP A 242 4.73 15.06 37.93
CA ASP A 242 5.66 13.96 37.71
C ASP A 242 6.21 13.94 36.29
N LEU A 243 5.39 14.24 35.26
CA LEU A 243 5.87 14.41 33.89
C LEU A 243 6.89 15.54 33.77
N GLU A 244 6.70 16.66 34.47
CA GLU A 244 7.68 17.74 34.52
C GLU A 244 8.98 17.29 35.19
N ARG A 245 8.89 16.55 36.29
CA ARG A 245 10.07 15.96 36.95
C ARG A 245 10.83 15.02 36.03
N LEU A 246 10.14 14.10 35.35
CA LEU A 246 10.74 13.16 34.41
C LEU A 246 11.36 13.91 33.21
N SER A 247 10.67 14.89 32.65
CA SER A 247 11.15 15.70 31.53
C SER A 247 12.42 16.48 31.90
N ASN A 248 12.44 17.09 33.09
CA ASN A 248 13.62 17.77 33.63
C ASN A 248 14.81 16.81 33.80
N SER A 249 14.56 15.57 34.24
CA SER A 249 15.62 14.56 34.38
C SER A 249 16.23 14.11 33.05
N MET A 250 15.48 14.27 31.96
CA MET A 250 15.83 13.97 30.57
C MET A 250 16.31 15.21 29.79
N GLU A 251 16.48 16.34 30.48
CA GLU A 251 16.91 17.62 29.90
C GLU A 251 16.05 18.05 28.69
N THR A 252 14.75 17.78 28.77
CA THR A 252 13.77 18.14 27.73
C THR A 252 12.62 18.93 28.33
N ALA A 253 12.00 19.80 27.54
CA ALA A 253 10.75 20.46 27.95
C ALA A 253 9.65 19.40 28.20
N PRO A 254 8.64 19.67 29.04
CA PRO A 254 7.48 18.79 29.15
C PRO A 254 6.65 18.76 27.84
N PRO A 255 5.75 17.77 27.68
CA PRO A 255 4.75 17.83 26.62
C PRO A 255 3.81 19.04 26.79
N ASP A 256 3.33 19.58 25.67
CA ASP A 256 2.32 20.65 25.64
C ASP A 256 0.91 20.07 25.85
N HIS A 257 0.68 18.85 25.35
CA HIS A 257 -0.58 18.12 25.41
C HIS A 257 -0.36 16.68 25.89
N VAL A 258 -1.25 16.18 26.75
CA VAL A 258 -1.31 14.77 27.16
C VAL A 258 -2.67 14.22 26.75
N ILE A 259 -2.70 13.21 25.89
CA ILE A 259 -3.93 12.55 25.44
C ILE A 259 -4.00 11.17 26.06
N ALA A 260 -5.08 10.86 26.77
CA ALA A 260 -5.28 9.57 27.40
C ALA A 260 -6.30 8.73 26.63
N GLY A 261 -5.85 7.58 26.12
CA GLY A 261 -6.64 6.66 25.30
C GLY A 261 -6.65 5.23 25.85
N ILE A 262 -7.39 4.33 25.21
CA ILE A 262 -7.39 2.89 25.52
C ILE A 262 -6.45 2.06 24.64
N ASP A 263 -5.72 2.66 23.69
CA ASP A 263 -4.79 1.94 22.80
C ASP A 263 -3.72 1.19 23.60
N ASP A 264 -3.11 0.17 23.01
CA ASP A 264 -2.11 -0.70 23.66
C ASP A 264 -0.66 -0.19 23.53
N ASN A 265 -0.49 1.14 23.41
CA ASN A 265 0.83 1.74 23.26
C ASN A 265 0.94 3.11 23.97
N PHE A 266 2.18 3.57 24.13
CA PHE A 266 2.52 4.94 24.47
C PHE A 266 3.29 5.52 23.28
N PHE A 267 3.11 6.80 23.00
CA PHE A 267 3.91 7.46 21.97
C PHE A 267 4.00 8.97 22.21
N VAL A 268 5.02 9.57 21.61
CA VAL A 268 5.13 11.02 21.49
C VAL A 268 5.16 11.48 20.05
N THR A 269 4.58 12.65 19.80
CA THR A 269 4.61 13.28 18.48
C THR A 269 4.67 14.80 18.58
N GLN A 270 5.20 15.42 17.54
CA GLN A 270 5.18 16.87 17.33
C GLN A 270 4.46 17.24 16.03
N MET A 271 3.84 16.27 15.36
CA MET A 271 2.96 16.55 14.23
C MET A 271 1.65 17.14 14.72
N PRO A 272 0.97 17.95 13.91
CA PRO A 272 -0.43 18.25 14.14
C PRO A 272 -1.23 16.95 14.22
N VAL A 273 -2.02 16.79 15.27
CA VAL A 273 -2.88 15.62 15.46
C VAL A 273 -4.31 16.10 15.69
N GLN A 274 -5.27 15.34 15.19
CA GLN A 274 -6.69 15.56 15.47
C GLN A 274 -7.08 14.68 16.64
N VAL A 275 -7.57 15.27 17.72
CA VAL A 275 -8.05 14.52 18.87
C VAL A 275 -9.55 14.37 18.76
N ALA A 276 -10.02 13.13 18.69
CA ALA A 276 -11.43 12.78 18.76
C ALA A 276 -11.72 12.39 20.22
N GLY A 277 -12.32 13.32 20.95
CA GLY A 277 -12.77 13.10 22.33
C GLY A 277 -14.06 12.27 22.39
N HIS A 278 -14.55 12.08 23.61
CA HIS A 278 -15.83 11.41 23.85
C HIS A 278 -17.02 12.33 23.48
N GLU A 279 -18.15 11.74 23.05
CA GLU A 279 -19.43 12.39 22.66
C GLU A 279 -19.50 13.18 21.34
N ASP A 280 -19.32 12.52 20.18
CA ASP A 280 -19.63 13.09 18.84
C ASP A 280 -19.10 14.52 18.59
N GLN A 281 -18.03 14.90 19.27
CA GLN A 281 -17.40 16.20 19.10
C GLN A 281 -16.55 16.17 17.83
N GLU A 282 -16.64 17.25 17.04
CA GLU A 282 -15.76 17.43 15.88
C GLU A 282 -14.29 17.30 16.31
N PRO A 283 -13.47 16.50 15.59
CA PRO A 283 -12.07 16.32 15.94
C PRO A 283 -11.34 17.65 16.04
N ARG A 284 -10.63 17.87 17.15
CA ARG A 284 -9.88 19.10 17.39
C ARG A 284 -8.42 18.93 17.00
N THR A 285 -7.95 19.77 16.09
CA THR A 285 -6.52 19.81 15.75
C THR A 285 -5.73 20.48 16.87
N ILE A 286 -4.78 19.76 17.46
CA ILE A 286 -3.78 20.27 18.39
C ILE A 286 -2.40 20.27 17.74
N THR A 287 -1.54 21.19 18.18
CA THR A 287 -0.19 21.37 17.63
C THR A 287 0.78 21.60 18.77
N GLY A 288 1.93 20.93 18.73
CA GLY A 288 2.92 21.00 19.79
C GLY A 288 3.39 19.59 20.17
N ARG A 289 4.07 19.48 21.30
CA ARG A 289 4.54 18.21 21.86
C ARG A 289 3.37 17.47 22.49
N THR A 290 2.93 16.42 21.84
CA THR A 290 1.83 15.58 22.32
C THR A 290 2.39 14.27 22.85
N LEU A 291 2.03 13.91 24.07
CA LEU A 291 2.24 12.60 24.67
C LEU A 291 0.91 11.86 24.69
N PHE A 292 0.86 10.68 24.10
CA PHE A 292 -0.26 9.77 24.26
C PHE A 292 0.04 8.77 25.38
N VAL A 293 -0.92 8.59 26.29
CA VAL A 293 -0.84 7.62 27.38
C VAL A 293 -1.99 6.63 27.30
N SER A 294 -1.65 5.35 27.37
CA SER A 294 -2.65 4.27 27.45
C SER A 294 -3.16 4.11 28.87
N LEU A 295 -4.43 4.44 29.10
CA LEU A 295 -5.12 4.20 30.36
C LEU A 295 -5.09 2.71 30.74
N SER A 296 -5.31 1.84 29.76
CA SER A 296 -5.37 0.40 29.98
C SER A 296 -4.01 -0.21 30.32
N LEU A 297 -2.91 0.31 29.77
CA LEU A 297 -1.56 -0.10 30.17
C LEU A 297 -1.13 0.52 31.50
N LEU A 298 -1.49 1.77 31.79
CA LEU A 298 -1.17 2.40 33.08
C LEU A 298 -1.76 1.62 34.27
N LYS A 299 -2.89 0.93 34.06
CA LYS A 299 -3.49 0.00 35.03
C LYS A 299 -2.72 -1.31 35.22
N LYS A 300 -1.80 -1.66 34.33
CA LYS A 300 -1.07 -2.93 34.38
C LYS A 300 0.40 -2.75 34.73
N LEU A 301 0.93 -1.53 34.64
CA LEU A 301 2.33 -1.23 34.87
C LEU A 301 2.60 -0.86 36.35
N PRO A 302 3.52 -1.57 37.03
CA PRO A 302 4.14 -1.11 38.27
C PRO A 302 4.76 0.28 38.12
N HIS A 303 4.96 0.98 39.25
CA HIS A 303 5.43 2.37 39.24
C HIS A 303 6.74 2.55 38.46
N GLN A 304 7.76 1.72 38.71
CA GLN A 304 9.06 1.87 38.03
C GLN A 304 9.01 1.47 36.55
N GLU A 305 8.12 0.53 36.18
CA GLU A 305 7.90 0.16 34.78
C GLU A 305 7.22 1.31 34.01
N ALA A 306 6.19 1.94 34.61
CA ALA A 306 5.53 3.10 34.04
C ALA A 306 6.48 4.30 33.91
N ASP A 307 7.31 4.57 34.92
CA ASP A 307 8.35 5.61 34.85
C ASP A 307 9.33 5.32 33.70
N ALA A 308 9.76 4.06 33.52
CA ALA A 308 10.69 3.68 32.47
C ALA A 308 10.09 3.91 31.07
N VAL A 309 8.82 3.55 30.85
CA VAL A 309 8.11 3.77 29.59
C VAL A 309 7.95 5.26 29.31
N LEU A 310 7.50 6.05 30.29
CA LEU A 310 7.35 7.49 30.11
C LEU A 310 8.70 8.18 29.86
N LEU A 311 9.78 7.76 30.51
CA LEU A 311 11.12 8.25 30.23
C LEU A 311 11.62 7.86 28.85
N HIS A 312 11.30 6.65 28.38
CA HIS A 312 11.57 6.20 27.02
C HIS A 312 10.86 7.12 26.01
N GLU A 313 9.56 7.36 26.20
CA GLU A 313 8.81 8.28 25.34
C GLU A 313 9.36 9.71 25.35
N LEU A 314 9.71 10.23 26.54
CA LEU A 314 10.32 11.56 26.65
C LEU A 314 11.72 11.62 26.01
N ALA A 315 12.44 10.50 25.92
CA ALA A 315 13.74 10.43 25.23
C ALA A 315 13.60 10.75 23.73
N HIS A 316 12.48 10.40 23.11
CA HIS A 316 12.19 10.75 21.71
C HIS A 316 11.98 12.25 21.50
N PHE A 317 11.68 13.01 22.55
CA PHE A 317 11.69 14.46 22.45
C PHE A 317 13.07 15.10 22.65
N SER A 318 13.96 14.47 23.43
CA SER A 318 15.31 15.00 23.70
C SER A 318 16.32 14.62 22.61
N GLY A 319 16.07 13.52 21.89
CA GLY A 319 16.75 13.20 20.65
C GLY A 319 16.26 14.08 19.49
N ASN A 320 17.11 14.30 18.51
CA ASN A 320 16.78 15.00 17.26
C ASN A 320 15.71 14.25 16.39
N ASP A 321 15.00 13.31 17.01
CA ASP A 321 13.99 12.38 16.49
C ASP A 321 12.72 13.09 16.02
N THR A 322 12.52 14.34 16.44
CA THR A 322 11.51 15.25 15.88
C THR A 322 11.63 15.38 14.35
N THR A 323 12.84 15.25 13.80
CA THR A 323 13.10 15.27 12.37
C THR A 323 12.37 14.15 11.64
N TYR A 324 12.34 12.94 12.22
CA TYR A 324 11.70 11.78 11.60
C TYR A 324 10.19 12.02 11.51
N THR A 325 9.54 12.27 12.65
CA THR A 325 8.09 12.39 12.73
C THR A 325 7.61 13.63 11.95
N GLN A 326 8.26 14.79 12.10
CA GLN A 326 7.81 16.02 11.43
C GLN A 326 8.09 16.09 9.92
N LYS A 327 9.16 15.43 9.43
CA LYS A 327 9.63 15.64 8.05
C LYS A 327 9.69 14.37 7.21
N ILE A 328 10.17 13.27 7.76
CA ILE A 328 10.38 12.02 7.01
C ILE A 328 9.04 11.30 6.83
N ALA A 329 8.25 11.11 7.89
CA ALA A 329 6.98 10.38 7.82
C ALA A 329 5.97 11.01 6.81
N PRO A 330 5.73 12.33 6.80
CA PRO A 330 4.86 12.95 5.79
C PRO A 330 5.37 12.78 4.36
N LEU A 331 6.69 12.76 4.17
CA LEU A 331 7.29 12.59 2.85
C LEU A 331 7.16 11.14 2.36
N LEU A 332 7.31 10.15 3.24
CA LEU A 332 7.03 8.74 2.94
C LEU A 332 5.57 8.48 2.60
N SER A 333 4.63 9.10 3.34
CA SER A 333 3.20 9.02 3.02
C SER A 333 2.90 9.53 1.61
N ARG A 334 3.42 10.72 1.26
CA ARG A 334 3.34 11.27 -0.11
C ARG A 334 3.97 10.35 -1.16
N TYR A 335 5.09 9.72 -0.83
CA TYR A 335 5.74 8.76 -1.70
C TYR A 335 4.85 7.53 -1.96
N GLY A 336 4.18 7.00 -0.93
CA GLY A 336 3.23 5.90 -1.06
C GLY A 336 2.09 6.20 -2.03
N HIS A 337 1.50 7.40 -1.94
CA HIS A 337 0.45 7.81 -2.88
C HIS A 337 0.96 7.97 -4.32
N TYR A 338 2.18 8.45 -4.49
CA TYR A 338 2.80 8.54 -5.81
C TYR A 338 3.05 7.16 -6.44
N LEU A 339 3.51 6.19 -5.63
CA LEU A 339 3.64 4.80 -6.07
C LEU A 339 2.30 4.22 -6.53
N GLN A 340 1.21 4.50 -5.81
CA GLN A 340 -0.11 4.06 -6.23
C GLN A 340 -0.49 4.64 -7.61
N GLY A 341 -0.22 5.92 -7.84
CA GLY A 341 -0.44 6.55 -9.15
C GLY A 341 0.38 5.93 -10.28
N LEU A 342 1.64 5.55 -10.01
CA LEU A 342 2.47 4.81 -10.96
C LEU A 342 1.95 3.38 -11.22
N TYR A 343 1.35 2.74 -10.21
CA TYR A 343 0.76 1.41 -10.37
C TYR A 343 -0.51 1.44 -11.22
N ASP A 344 -1.39 2.41 -10.93
CA ASP A 344 -2.69 2.57 -11.59
C ASP A 344 -2.55 3.00 -13.07
N GLY A 345 -1.44 3.66 -13.43
CA GLY A 345 -1.17 4.12 -14.79
C GLY A 345 -0.86 3.01 -15.83
N GLY A 346 -0.78 1.74 -15.43
CA GLY A 346 -0.66 0.59 -16.34
C GLY A 346 0.66 0.53 -17.14
N ILE A 347 0.83 1.38 -18.16
CA ILE A 347 2.07 1.54 -18.94
C ILE A 347 3.22 2.01 -18.04
N SER A 348 2.93 2.70 -16.93
CA SER A 348 3.93 3.15 -15.95
C SER A 348 4.45 2.03 -15.03
N ARG A 349 3.97 0.78 -15.14
CA ARG A 349 4.39 -0.35 -14.29
C ARG A 349 5.90 -0.64 -14.30
N PRO A 350 6.62 -0.60 -15.45
CA PRO A 350 8.07 -0.75 -15.44
C PRO A 350 8.78 0.30 -14.58
N VAL A 351 8.28 1.54 -14.61
CA VAL A 351 8.80 2.67 -13.82
C VAL A 351 8.40 2.55 -12.35
N PHE A 352 7.20 2.03 -12.06
CA PHE A 352 6.72 1.73 -10.71
C PHE A 352 7.70 0.83 -9.95
N TYR A 353 8.13 -0.28 -10.55
CA TYR A 353 9.03 -1.22 -9.85
C TYR A 353 10.37 -0.58 -9.47
N PHE A 354 10.91 0.31 -10.31
CA PHE A 354 12.09 1.09 -9.96
C PHE A 354 11.83 2.03 -8.77
N ALA A 355 10.70 2.74 -8.76
CA ALA A 355 10.32 3.60 -7.64
C ALA A 355 10.06 2.81 -6.34
N VAL A 356 9.51 1.59 -6.43
CA VAL A 356 9.37 0.69 -5.27
C VAL A 356 10.74 0.27 -4.73
N MET A 357 11.69 -0.08 -5.61
CA MET A 357 13.05 -0.43 -5.19
C MET A 357 13.74 0.72 -4.46
N PHE A 358 13.63 1.96 -4.95
CA PHE A 358 14.15 3.14 -4.24
C PHE A 358 13.58 3.23 -2.82
N ARG A 359 12.25 3.07 -2.68
CA ARG A 359 11.58 3.11 -1.38
C ARG A 359 12.08 2.01 -0.45
N ALA A 360 12.14 0.77 -0.93
CA ALA A 360 12.59 -0.38 -0.14
C ALA A 360 14.04 -0.20 0.34
N LEU A 361 14.95 0.26 -0.53
CA LEU A 361 16.34 0.55 -0.14
C LEU A 361 16.44 1.67 0.89
N TYR A 362 15.59 2.69 0.77
CA TYR A 362 15.54 3.79 1.73
C TYR A 362 14.96 3.33 3.09
N GLU A 363 13.93 2.49 3.08
CA GLU A 363 13.33 1.90 4.29
C GLU A 363 14.32 1.01 5.06
N LEU A 364 15.24 0.32 4.39
CA LEU A 364 16.34 -0.39 5.06
C LEU A 364 17.24 0.56 5.87
N SER A 365 17.54 1.74 5.31
CA SER A 365 18.30 2.79 6.02
C SER A 365 17.52 3.37 7.20
N LEU A 366 16.22 3.63 7.00
CA LEU A 366 15.33 4.07 8.07
C LEU A 366 15.29 3.07 9.22
N GLY A 367 15.12 1.78 8.93
CA GLY A 367 15.08 0.73 9.93
C GLY A 367 16.35 0.69 10.78
N LYS A 368 17.53 0.92 10.19
CA LYS A 368 18.79 0.99 10.94
C LYS A 368 18.83 2.15 11.93
N LEU A 369 18.51 3.37 11.50
CA LEU A 369 18.53 4.54 12.41
C LEU A 369 17.35 4.52 13.40
N SER A 370 16.20 3.96 13.01
CA SER A 370 15.08 3.70 13.91
C SER A 370 15.52 2.81 15.07
N ARG A 371 16.09 1.62 14.80
CA ARG A 371 16.61 0.74 15.86
C ARG A 371 17.62 1.42 16.79
N GLN A 372 18.51 2.26 16.24
CA GLN A 372 19.47 3.02 17.05
C GLN A 372 18.80 4.03 17.98
N ARG A 373 17.70 4.65 17.56
CA ARG A 373 16.90 5.55 18.41
C ARG A 373 16.23 4.79 19.54
N GLU A 374 15.63 3.65 19.23
CA GLU A 374 14.99 2.77 20.21
C GLU A 374 15.96 2.30 21.29
N PHE A 375 17.13 1.77 20.89
CA PHE A 375 18.16 1.36 21.86
C PHE A 375 18.69 2.53 22.69
N ARG A 376 18.74 3.74 22.12
CA ARG A 376 19.12 4.95 22.87
C ARG A 376 18.05 5.32 23.88
N ALA A 377 16.77 5.31 23.50
CA ALA A 377 15.65 5.64 24.37
C ALA A 377 15.56 4.64 25.53
N ASP A 378 15.66 3.34 25.24
CA ASP A 378 15.73 2.25 26.23
C ASP A 378 16.87 2.47 27.23
N ARG A 379 18.06 2.78 26.70
CA ARG A 379 19.23 3.03 27.54
C ARG A 379 19.01 4.24 28.46
N LEU A 380 18.56 5.38 27.92
CA LEU A 380 18.32 6.58 28.72
C LEU A 380 17.26 6.36 29.80
N ALA A 381 16.17 5.66 29.47
CA ALA A 381 15.15 5.27 30.43
C ALA A 381 15.73 4.37 31.54
N SER A 382 16.52 3.36 31.17
CA SER A 382 17.15 2.44 32.13
C SER A 382 18.18 3.12 33.05
N GLU A 383 18.90 4.13 32.56
CA GLU A 383 19.87 4.92 33.35
C GLU A 383 19.19 5.79 34.42
N LYS A 384 17.92 6.14 34.21
CA LYS A 384 17.10 6.93 35.16
C LYS A 384 16.22 6.06 36.07
N THR A 385 15.94 4.82 35.68
CA THR A 385 15.17 3.83 36.44
C THR A 385 16.06 2.63 36.80
N SER A 386 15.92 1.52 36.07
CA SER A 386 16.84 0.38 36.07
C SER A 386 16.70 -0.40 34.76
N PRO A 387 17.72 -1.19 34.36
CA PRO A 387 17.60 -2.12 33.22
C PRO A 387 16.45 -3.12 33.38
N GLU A 388 16.22 -3.61 34.61
CA GLU A 388 15.13 -4.53 34.94
C GLU A 388 13.76 -3.88 34.75
N SER A 389 13.55 -2.66 35.26
CA SER A 389 12.29 -1.94 35.11
C SER A 389 11.92 -1.70 33.64
N MET A 390 12.90 -1.32 32.81
CA MET A 390 12.67 -1.13 31.37
C MET A 390 12.37 -2.47 30.68
N ALA A 391 13.13 -3.52 30.98
CA ALA A 391 12.92 -4.85 30.41
C ALA A 391 11.54 -5.43 30.78
N HIS A 392 11.13 -5.31 32.04
CA HIS A 392 9.84 -5.78 32.51
C HIS A 392 8.69 -5.01 31.84
N ALA A 393 8.82 -3.70 31.71
CA ALA A 393 7.83 -2.88 31.02
C ALA A 393 7.66 -3.30 29.55
N LEU A 394 8.76 -3.54 28.83
CA LEU A 394 8.72 -4.03 27.44
C LEU A 394 8.02 -5.40 27.33
N LEU A 395 8.35 -6.33 28.22
CA LEU A 395 7.70 -7.65 28.28
C LEU A 395 6.20 -7.51 28.54
N ARG A 396 5.82 -6.69 29.51
CA ARG A 396 4.42 -6.51 29.91
C ARG A 396 3.58 -5.85 28.83
N ILE A 397 4.08 -4.79 28.19
CA ILE A 397 3.40 -4.12 27.06
C ILE A 397 3.24 -5.10 25.90
N THR A 398 4.28 -5.88 25.58
CA THR A 398 4.22 -6.87 24.50
C THR A 398 3.21 -7.97 24.80
N ALA A 399 3.20 -8.49 26.03
CA ALA A 399 2.22 -9.50 26.46
C ALA A 399 0.80 -8.94 26.43
N TYR A 400 0.59 -7.70 26.88
CA TYR A 400 -0.72 -7.05 26.90
C TYR A 400 -1.26 -6.83 25.48
N SER A 401 -0.44 -6.27 24.60
CA SER A 401 -0.81 -6.02 23.19
C SER A 401 -1.16 -7.34 22.49
N GLN A 402 -0.38 -8.38 22.73
CA GLN A 402 -0.66 -9.70 22.17
C GLN A 402 -1.96 -10.30 22.71
N TYR A 403 -2.22 -10.18 24.01
CA TYR A 403 -3.43 -10.71 24.61
C TYR A 403 -4.68 -10.01 24.09
N ARG A 404 -4.64 -8.68 24.04
CA ARG A 404 -5.70 -7.87 23.45
C ARG A 404 -5.98 -8.30 22.01
N HIS A 405 -4.93 -8.43 21.20
CA HIS A 405 -5.07 -8.83 19.81
C HIS A 405 -5.70 -10.22 19.64
N GLU A 406 -5.30 -11.20 20.47
CA GLU A 406 -5.90 -12.54 20.45
C GLU A 406 -7.39 -12.51 20.81
N LEU A 407 -7.78 -11.72 21.81
CA LEU A 407 -9.18 -11.59 22.20
C LEU A 407 -10.00 -10.87 21.12
N GLU A 408 -9.47 -9.79 20.54
CA GLU A 408 -10.12 -9.10 19.42
C GLU A 408 -10.32 -10.03 18.23
N GLN A 409 -9.31 -10.87 17.91
CA GLN A 409 -9.43 -11.89 16.87
C GLN A 409 -10.46 -12.97 17.23
N GLU A 410 -10.46 -13.48 18.47
CA GLU A 410 -11.44 -14.46 18.95
C GLU A 410 -12.88 -13.94 18.76
N PHE A 411 -13.15 -12.70 19.18
CA PHE A 411 -14.46 -12.07 19.00
C PHE A 411 -14.82 -11.83 17.54
N PHE A 412 -13.83 -11.54 16.69
CA PHE A 412 -14.05 -11.28 15.27
C PHE A 412 -14.25 -12.55 14.43
N GLU A 413 -13.62 -13.65 14.84
CA GLU A 413 -13.75 -14.96 14.20
C GLU A 413 -15.03 -15.70 14.63
N ALA A 414 -15.59 -15.36 15.78
CA ALA A 414 -16.85 -15.92 16.26
C ALA A 414 -17.98 -15.78 15.22
N GLU A 415 -18.69 -16.88 14.97
CA GLU A 415 -19.84 -16.93 14.04
C GLU A 415 -21.16 -16.51 14.68
N GLU A 416 -21.13 -15.87 15.85
CA GLU A 416 -22.33 -15.43 16.56
C GLU A 416 -22.26 -13.94 16.83
N ALA A 417 -23.41 -13.26 16.73
CA ALA A 417 -23.54 -11.88 17.16
C ALA A 417 -23.43 -11.83 18.70
N HIS A 418 -22.55 -10.98 19.21
CA HIS A 418 -22.35 -10.83 20.64
C HIS A 418 -23.27 -9.74 21.21
N GLU A 419 -24.13 -10.10 22.17
CA GLU A 419 -24.93 -9.12 22.91
C GLU A 419 -24.06 -8.14 23.72
N GLN A 420 -22.87 -8.58 24.16
CA GLN A 420 -21.88 -7.77 24.85
C GLN A 420 -20.46 -8.25 24.49
N VAL A 421 -19.68 -7.36 23.88
CA VAL A 421 -18.24 -7.56 23.64
C VAL A 421 -17.52 -7.07 24.89
N ASN A 422 -17.57 -7.82 25.99
CA ASN A 422 -16.97 -7.42 27.29
C ASN A 422 -15.43 -7.52 27.26
N LEU A 423 -14.79 -6.89 26.28
CA LEU A 423 -13.37 -7.01 25.97
C LEU A 423 -12.52 -6.45 27.12
N SER A 424 -12.86 -5.25 27.60
CA SER A 424 -12.18 -4.62 28.73
C SER A 424 -12.14 -5.53 29.97
N GLN A 425 -13.29 -6.11 30.33
CA GLN A 425 -13.41 -7.00 31.50
C GLN A 425 -12.64 -8.32 31.31
N ARG A 426 -12.66 -8.88 30.09
CA ARG A 426 -11.92 -10.10 29.77
C ARG A 426 -10.41 -9.86 29.82
N ILE A 427 -9.95 -8.76 29.27
CA ILE A 427 -8.54 -8.35 29.35
C ILE A 427 -8.15 -8.21 30.82
N ASP A 428 -8.92 -7.45 31.60
CA ASP A 428 -8.61 -7.18 33.00
C ASP A 428 -8.57 -8.44 33.87
N GLY A 429 -9.52 -9.36 33.69
CA GLY A 429 -9.62 -10.60 34.47
C GLY A 429 -8.72 -11.73 33.99
N GLY A 430 -8.32 -11.74 32.72
CA GLY A 430 -7.60 -12.85 32.09
C GLY A 430 -6.10 -12.60 31.86
N PHE A 431 -5.63 -11.35 31.91
CA PHE A 431 -4.26 -11.00 31.54
C PHE A 431 -3.19 -11.76 32.35
N GLN A 432 -3.37 -11.92 33.66
CA GLN A 432 -2.42 -12.63 34.51
C GLN A 432 -2.27 -14.12 34.13
N ASN A 433 -3.39 -14.78 33.84
CA ASN A 433 -3.38 -16.17 33.38
C ASN A 433 -2.73 -16.29 32.00
N PHE A 434 -3.01 -15.33 31.10
CA PHE A 434 -2.38 -15.28 29.78
C PHE A 434 -0.87 -15.06 29.88
N ALA A 435 -0.43 -14.09 30.68
CA ALA A 435 0.98 -13.74 30.84
C ALA A 435 1.82 -14.93 31.31
N THR A 436 1.24 -15.81 32.14
CA THR A 436 1.87 -17.08 32.54
C THR A 436 2.10 -18.02 31.34
N ALA A 437 1.10 -18.19 30.49
CA ALA A 437 1.17 -19.08 29.32
C ALA A 437 1.94 -18.46 28.13
N PHE A 438 2.06 -17.13 28.09
CA PHE A 438 2.72 -16.37 27.03
C PHE A 438 4.19 -16.76 26.87
N VAL A 439 4.89 -16.97 27.99
CA VAL A 439 6.31 -17.34 28.02
C VAL A 439 6.57 -18.74 27.43
N ASP A 440 5.60 -19.66 27.54
CA ASP A 440 5.78 -21.06 27.17
C ASP A 440 5.37 -21.38 25.73
N LYS A 441 4.54 -20.53 25.10
CA LYS A 441 3.89 -20.82 23.82
C LYS A 441 4.53 -20.17 22.59
N ARG A 442 5.53 -19.30 22.74
CA ARG A 442 5.97 -18.40 21.65
C ARG A 442 7.47 -18.16 21.63
N ASP A 443 7.98 -17.85 20.44
CA ASP A 443 9.26 -17.15 20.28
C ASP A 443 9.05 -15.66 20.65
N VAL A 444 8.83 -15.41 21.94
CA VAL A 444 8.56 -14.07 22.52
C VAL A 444 9.62 -13.04 22.09
N GLY A 445 10.85 -13.50 21.82
CA GLY A 445 11.96 -12.66 21.39
C GLY A 445 11.77 -12.00 20.02
N GLN A 446 11.01 -12.62 19.11
CA GLN A 446 10.77 -12.10 17.75
C GLN A 446 9.65 -11.06 17.69
N LEU A 447 8.85 -10.93 18.75
CA LEU A 447 7.74 -9.98 18.79
C LEU A 447 8.27 -8.55 18.77
N ALA A 448 7.61 -7.68 17.99
CA ALA A 448 7.84 -6.24 17.99
C ALA A 448 6.51 -5.56 18.31
N THR A 449 6.54 -4.56 19.20
CA THR A 449 5.37 -3.75 19.52
C THR A 449 4.99 -2.86 18.34
N ALA A 450 3.70 -2.61 18.16
CA ALA A 450 3.21 -1.68 17.15
C ALA A 450 3.42 -0.23 17.62
N HIS A 451 3.85 0.66 16.72
CA HIS A 451 3.90 2.09 16.98
C HIS A 451 3.35 2.87 15.77
N PRO A 452 2.53 3.93 15.98
CA PRO A 452 1.85 4.61 14.86
C PRO A 452 2.79 5.28 13.87
N PHE A 453 3.98 5.66 14.32
CA PHE A 453 4.96 6.42 13.53
C PHE A 453 6.28 5.68 13.33
N ASP A 454 6.49 4.49 13.89
CA ASP A 454 7.81 3.85 13.87
C ASP A 454 7.70 2.32 13.93
N SER A 455 8.81 1.64 13.69
CA SER A 455 8.92 0.19 13.84
C SER A 455 9.97 -0.12 14.88
N HIS A 456 9.58 -0.79 15.97
CA HIS A 456 10.53 -1.17 17.01
C HIS A 456 11.38 -2.38 16.58
N PRO A 457 12.67 -2.45 16.99
CA PRO A 457 13.42 -3.70 16.90
C PRO A 457 12.70 -4.83 17.66
N PRO A 458 12.94 -6.09 17.28
CA PRO A 458 12.44 -7.25 18.03
C PRO A 458 12.77 -7.15 19.52
N LEU A 459 11.85 -7.61 20.36
CA LEU A 459 11.96 -7.53 21.81
C LEU A 459 13.28 -8.12 22.32
N GLN A 460 13.72 -9.26 21.77
CA GLN A 460 15.00 -9.86 22.13
C GLN A 460 16.17 -8.90 21.99
N GLN A 461 16.27 -8.16 20.89
CA GLN A 461 17.39 -7.25 20.65
C GLN A 461 17.40 -6.11 21.66
N ARG A 462 16.22 -5.62 22.06
CA ARG A 462 16.07 -4.56 23.06
C ARG A 462 16.46 -5.06 24.46
N LEU A 463 15.98 -6.25 24.84
CA LEU A 463 16.34 -6.89 26.11
C LEU A 463 17.85 -7.19 26.21
N GLU A 464 18.46 -7.68 25.13
CA GLU A 464 19.90 -7.91 25.05
C GLU A 464 20.71 -6.60 25.17
N ALA A 465 20.25 -5.52 24.52
CA ALA A 465 20.89 -4.21 24.60
C ALA A 465 20.83 -3.61 26.01
N LEU A 466 19.77 -3.92 26.76
CA LEU A 466 19.63 -3.58 28.19
C LEU A 466 20.47 -4.48 29.11
N GLY A 467 21.05 -5.57 28.58
CA GLY A 467 21.78 -6.55 29.38
C GLY A 467 20.88 -7.50 30.17
N PHE A 468 19.58 -7.52 29.91
CA PHE A 468 18.62 -8.39 30.57
C PHE A 468 18.69 -9.80 29.98
N ARG A 469 18.96 -10.80 30.83
CA ARG A 469 18.95 -12.20 30.41
C ARG A 469 17.53 -12.74 30.45
N ALA A 470 16.86 -12.76 29.30
CA ALA A 470 15.50 -13.25 29.13
C ALA A 470 15.40 -14.79 29.24
N SER A 471 15.69 -15.36 30.41
CA SER A 471 15.30 -16.75 30.69
C SER A 471 13.77 -16.83 30.87
N ALA A 472 13.19 -18.00 30.62
CA ALA A 472 11.76 -18.21 30.84
C ALA A 472 11.34 -17.86 32.27
N ASP A 473 12.14 -18.24 33.26
CA ASP A 473 11.87 -17.93 34.66
C ASP A 473 11.92 -16.41 34.94
N ALA A 474 12.93 -15.70 34.41
CA ALA A 474 13.04 -14.25 34.58
C ALA A 474 11.89 -13.50 33.89
N MET A 475 11.45 -13.95 32.72
CA MET A 475 10.30 -13.38 32.02
C MET A 475 8.99 -13.63 32.78
N ARG A 476 8.82 -14.83 33.34
CA ARG A 476 7.65 -15.13 34.19
C ARG A 476 7.65 -14.26 35.45
N ASP A 477 8.77 -14.18 36.15
CA ASP A 477 8.90 -13.35 37.36
C ASP A 477 8.57 -11.88 37.08
N ALA A 478 9.01 -11.35 35.93
CA ALA A 478 8.67 -10.00 35.50
C ALA A 478 7.16 -9.81 35.31
N LEU A 479 6.48 -10.77 34.68
CA LEU A 479 5.05 -10.69 34.37
C LEU A 479 4.15 -10.98 35.59
N TYR A 480 4.65 -11.70 36.60
CA TYR A 480 3.91 -12.04 37.82
C TYR A 480 3.73 -10.88 38.80
N ASP A 481 4.56 -9.84 38.73
CA ASP A 481 4.36 -8.65 39.56
C ASP A 481 3.03 -7.97 39.17
N ASP A 482 2.05 -8.01 40.08
CA ASP A 482 0.73 -7.40 39.93
C ASP A 482 0.61 -6.06 40.64
N SER A 483 1.72 -5.50 41.13
CA SER A 483 1.71 -4.22 41.80
C SER A 483 1.25 -3.12 40.84
N LEU A 484 0.21 -2.40 41.25
CA LEU A 484 -0.34 -1.30 40.48
C LEU A 484 0.51 -0.05 40.70
N GLY A 485 0.95 0.57 39.60
CA GLY A 485 1.61 1.87 39.62
C GLY A 485 0.63 3.01 39.92
N PRO A 486 1.10 4.12 40.51
CA PRO A 486 0.23 5.24 40.89
C PRO A 486 -0.20 6.11 39.71
N TRP A 487 0.31 5.87 38.49
CA TRP A 487 0.09 6.74 37.34
C TRP A 487 -1.38 6.78 36.90
N PHE A 488 -2.07 5.65 36.93
CA PHE A 488 -3.49 5.60 36.61
C PHE A 488 -4.33 6.39 37.62
N GLU A 489 -4.03 6.27 38.91
CA GLU A 489 -4.77 6.92 40.00
C GLU A 489 -4.51 8.44 40.08
N LYS A 490 -3.45 8.95 39.46
CA LYS A 490 -3.14 10.40 39.40
C LYS A 490 -4.05 11.18 38.45
N ILE A 491 -4.82 10.50 37.61
CA ILE A 491 -5.78 11.13 36.70
C ILE A 491 -7.15 11.12 37.37
N ASP A 492 -7.71 12.30 37.63
CA ASP A 492 -9.03 12.40 38.25
C ASP A 492 -10.08 11.78 37.33
N GLY A 493 -10.81 10.78 37.83
CA GLY A 493 -11.84 10.07 37.06
C GLY A 493 -11.33 9.10 36.00
N ALA A 494 -10.05 8.67 36.06
CA ALA A 494 -9.44 7.75 35.09
C ALA A 494 -10.30 6.52 34.75
N GLU A 495 -10.90 5.87 35.75
CA GLU A 495 -11.76 4.70 35.57
C GLU A 495 -13.02 5.02 34.76
N THR A 496 -13.59 6.21 34.97
CA THR A 496 -14.77 6.65 34.23
C THR A 496 -14.41 6.99 32.79
N LEU A 497 -13.29 7.68 32.58
CA LEU A 497 -12.77 8.01 31.25
C LEU A 497 -12.48 6.74 30.43
N GLU A 498 -11.74 5.80 31.02
CA GLU A 498 -11.39 4.56 30.34
C GLU A 498 -12.63 3.71 30.03
N ARG A 499 -13.56 3.57 30.98
CA ARG A 499 -14.81 2.81 30.76
C ARG A 499 -15.65 3.42 29.66
N ALA A 500 -15.74 4.75 29.58
CA ALA A 500 -16.46 5.43 28.52
C ALA A 500 -15.85 5.14 27.13
N GLN A 501 -14.53 5.18 27.02
CA GLN A 501 -13.81 4.84 25.79
C GLN A 501 -13.96 3.36 25.40
N TRP A 502 -13.84 2.43 26.36
CA TRP A 502 -14.08 1.01 26.12
C TRP A 502 -15.51 0.74 25.65
N ASN A 503 -16.53 1.33 26.28
CA ASN A 503 -17.91 1.18 25.86
C ASN A 503 -18.12 1.63 24.40
N GLN A 504 -17.51 2.76 24.02
CA GLN A 504 -17.58 3.26 22.65
C GLN A 504 -16.87 2.34 21.66
N TYR A 505 -15.67 1.85 22.02
CA TYR A 505 -14.92 0.90 21.21
C TYR A 505 -15.68 -0.41 21.02
N GLU A 506 -16.19 -1.01 22.11
CA GLU A 506 -16.93 -2.27 22.11
C GLU A 506 -18.24 -2.18 21.32
N GLU A 507 -18.94 -1.04 21.37
CA GLU A 507 -20.13 -0.78 20.56
C GLU A 507 -19.79 -0.67 19.07
N ARG A 508 -18.74 0.09 18.72
CA ARG A 508 -18.27 0.19 17.33
C ARG A 508 -17.80 -1.17 16.79
N PHE A 509 -17.07 -1.93 17.60
CA PHE A 509 -16.62 -3.28 17.27
C PHE A 509 -17.83 -4.18 16.99
N ARG A 510 -18.85 -4.15 17.87
CA ARG A 510 -20.08 -4.92 17.69
C ARG A 510 -20.81 -4.56 16.39
N GLN A 511 -21.02 -3.28 16.14
CA GLN A 511 -21.70 -2.82 14.91
C GLN A 511 -20.96 -3.28 13.65
N PHE A 512 -19.62 -3.21 13.68
CA PHE A 512 -18.78 -3.67 12.58
C PHE A 512 -18.81 -5.20 12.42
N HIS A 513 -18.72 -5.95 13.52
CA HIS A 513 -18.81 -7.41 13.52
C HIS A 513 -20.17 -7.89 12.99
N GLU A 514 -21.27 -7.31 13.46
CA GLU A 514 -22.62 -7.56 12.96
C GLU A 514 -22.73 -7.32 11.45
N GLN A 515 -22.13 -6.24 10.95
CA GLN A 515 -22.09 -5.95 9.52
C GLN A 515 -21.35 -7.06 8.77
N ILE A 516 -20.24 -7.57 9.30
CA ILE A 516 -19.48 -8.66 8.69
C ILE A 516 -20.24 -9.98 8.72
N LEU A 517 -20.88 -10.31 9.84
CA LEU A 517 -21.75 -11.49 9.96
C LEU A 517 -22.86 -11.46 8.91
N ALA A 518 -23.42 -10.28 8.61
CA ALA A 518 -24.39 -10.12 7.53
C ALA A 518 -23.85 -10.49 6.14
N TYR A 519 -22.52 -10.47 5.91
CA TYR A 519 -21.87 -10.99 4.71
C TYR A 519 -21.41 -12.46 4.81
N ARG A 520 -21.33 -13.04 6.02
CA ARG A 520 -20.90 -14.43 6.25
C ARG A 520 -22.06 -15.42 6.27
N TYR A 521 -23.23 -15.00 6.76
CA TYR A 521 -24.37 -15.90 6.96
C TYR A 521 -25.06 -16.34 5.67
N ILE A 522 -25.46 -17.59 5.62
CA ILE A 522 -26.61 -18.03 4.80
C ILE A 522 -27.69 -18.36 5.83
N PRO A 523 -28.66 -17.47 6.08
CA PRO A 523 -29.56 -17.60 7.22
C PRO A 523 -30.21 -18.97 7.32
N SER A 524 -30.00 -19.63 8.45
CA SER A 524 -30.53 -20.94 8.80
C SER A 524 -31.60 -20.87 9.91
N ASN A 525 -31.62 -19.77 10.66
CA ASN A 525 -32.53 -19.48 11.76
C ASN A 525 -33.03 -18.02 11.71
N GLU A 526 -34.03 -17.73 12.54
CA GLU A 526 -34.70 -16.42 12.60
C GLU A 526 -33.75 -15.29 13.01
N THR A 527 -32.82 -15.55 13.94
CA THR A 527 -31.86 -14.54 14.42
C THR A 527 -30.85 -14.13 13.33
N GLU A 528 -30.30 -15.10 12.60
CA GLU A 528 -29.42 -14.83 11.45
C GLU A 528 -30.18 -14.08 10.35
N GLN A 529 -31.45 -14.43 10.11
CA GLN A 529 -32.29 -13.74 9.15
C GLN A 529 -32.51 -12.28 9.55
N GLU A 530 -32.89 -12.02 10.81
CA GLU A 530 -33.07 -10.66 11.33
C GLU A 530 -31.80 -9.83 11.21
N LEU A 531 -30.63 -10.42 11.50
CA LEU A 531 -29.35 -9.72 11.37
C LEU A 531 -29.06 -9.37 9.90
N VAL A 532 -29.29 -10.30 8.97
CA VAL A 532 -29.06 -10.04 7.54
C VAL A 532 -30.04 -8.98 7.04
N GLU A 533 -31.32 -9.07 7.41
CA GLU A 533 -32.34 -8.09 7.03
C GLU A 533 -32.11 -6.70 7.65
N LYS A 534 -31.45 -6.60 8.81
CA LYS A 534 -31.02 -5.32 9.39
C LYS A 534 -30.13 -4.52 8.43
N PHE A 535 -29.23 -5.17 7.70
CA PHE A 535 -28.32 -4.52 6.75
C PHE A 535 -28.78 -4.62 5.28
N PHE A 536 -29.60 -5.63 4.96
CA PHE A 536 -30.12 -5.92 3.63
C PHE A 536 -31.66 -6.07 3.68
N PRO A 537 -32.40 -5.01 4.04
CA PRO A 537 -33.85 -5.08 4.21
C PRO A 537 -34.57 -5.30 2.87
N PRO A 538 -35.76 -5.93 2.85
CA PRO A 538 -36.52 -6.05 1.61
C PRO A 538 -36.77 -4.68 0.94
N VAL A 539 -36.37 -4.55 -0.32
CA VAL A 539 -36.38 -3.30 -1.06
C VAL A 539 -37.10 -3.46 -2.39
N GLU A 540 -37.92 -2.47 -2.75
CA GLU A 540 -38.54 -2.38 -4.07
C GLU A 540 -37.84 -1.30 -4.92
N ARG A 541 -37.57 -1.64 -6.19
CA ARG A 541 -36.98 -0.75 -7.21
C ARG A 541 -37.79 -0.80 -8.49
N THR A 542 -37.58 0.22 -9.33
CA THR A 542 -38.33 0.38 -10.58
C THR A 542 -37.49 -0.03 -11.78
N ALA A 543 -37.93 -1.06 -12.50
CA ALA A 543 -37.43 -1.47 -13.80
C ALA A 543 -38.07 -0.65 -14.93
N ALA A 544 -37.68 -0.93 -16.18
CA ALA A 544 -38.30 -0.27 -17.34
C ALA A 544 -39.83 -0.44 -17.36
N LYS A 545 -40.53 0.57 -17.89
CA LYS A 545 -42.01 0.65 -17.93
C LYS A 545 -42.68 0.71 -16.56
N ASP A 546 -42.02 1.32 -15.57
CA ASP A 546 -42.53 1.51 -14.21
C ASP A 546 -42.93 0.19 -13.52
N ARG A 547 -42.20 -0.90 -13.81
CA ARG A 547 -42.43 -2.24 -13.24
C ARG A 547 -41.62 -2.45 -11.96
N ALA A 548 -42.23 -3.02 -10.93
CA ALA A 548 -41.57 -3.27 -9.65
C ALA A 548 -40.64 -4.49 -9.71
N VAL A 549 -39.46 -4.33 -9.12
CA VAL A 549 -38.47 -5.39 -8.84
C VAL A 549 -38.26 -5.42 -7.34
N ARG A 550 -38.53 -6.55 -6.70
CA ARG A 550 -38.34 -6.73 -5.25
C ARG A 550 -37.07 -7.50 -4.99
N PHE A 551 -36.24 -6.97 -4.11
CA PHE A 551 -35.01 -7.58 -3.62
C PHE A 551 -35.25 -7.96 -2.17
N ASP A 552 -34.94 -9.22 -1.84
CA ASP A 552 -34.69 -9.64 -0.47
C ASP A 552 -33.27 -10.21 -0.39
N PHE A 553 -32.86 -10.70 0.79
CA PHE A 553 -31.51 -11.24 0.99
C PHE A 553 -31.23 -12.56 0.23
N GLU A 554 -32.26 -13.27 -0.22
CA GLU A 554 -32.16 -14.61 -0.83
C GLU A 554 -32.37 -14.58 -2.35
N LYS A 555 -33.25 -13.70 -2.83
CA LYS A 555 -33.76 -13.69 -4.20
C LYS A 555 -34.22 -12.32 -4.68
N VAL A 556 -34.42 -12.25 -5.99
CA VAL A 556 -35.03 -11.14 -6.72
C VAL A 556 -36.34 -11.61 -7.34
N VAL A 557 -37.41 -10.84 -7.15
CA VAL A 557 -38.71 -11.08 -7.76
C VAL A 557 -39.01 -9.97 -8.76
N TYR A 558 -39.30 -10.37 -10.00
CA TYR A 558 -39.70 -9.48 -11.07
C TYR A 558 -40.95 -10.02 -11.77
N GLU A 559 -41.92 -9.15 -12.05
CA GLU A 559 -43.25 -9.53 -12.54
C GLU A 559 -43.24 -10.34 -13.84
N ASP A 560 -42.28 -10.11 -14.74
CA ASP A 560 -42.18 -10.85 -16.01
C ASP A 560 -41.43 -12.19 -15.89
N TRP A 561 -40.93 -12.54 -14.71
CA TRP A 561 -40.26 -13.82 -14.50
C TRP A 561 -41.23 -14.86 -13.94
N ASP A 562 -41.26 -16.05 -14.56
CA ASP A 562 -42.12 -17.16 -14.12
C ASP A 562 -41.81 -17.64 -12.69
N GLN A 563 -40.58 -17.40 -12.22
CA GLN A 563 -40.08 -17.80 -10.91
C GLN A 563 -39.11 -16.74 -10.37
N PRO A 564 -39.00 -16.58 -9.04
CA PRO A 564 -37.95 -15.77 -8.44
C PRO A 564 -36.55 -16.19 -8.90
N LEU A 565 -35.64 -15.24 -8.92
CA LEU A 565 -34.22 -15.46 -9.16
C LEU A 565 -33.50 -15.58 -7.82
N TYR A 566 -33.04 -16.76 -7.44
CA TYR A 566 -32.21 -16.92 -6.25
C TYR A 566 -30.76 -16.54 -6.57
N TYR A 567 -30.09 -15.78 -5.70
CA TYR A 567 -28.72 -15.31 -5.98
C TYR A 567 -27.73 -16.45 -6.17
N ARG A 568 -27.93 -17.58 -5.47
CA ARG A 568 -27.11 -18.80 -5.61
C ARG A 568 -27.14 -19.44 -7.01
N GLU A 569 -28.12 -19.08 -7.83
CA GLU A 569 -28.26 -19.61 -9.19
C GLU A 569 -27.42 -18.83 -10.20
N ILE A 570 -26.94 -17.64 -9.85
CA ILE A 570 -26.28 -16.71 -10.78
C ILE A 570 -24.85 -17.19 -11.10
N GLU A 571 -24.55 -17.39 -12.38
CA GLU A 571 -23.20 -17.67 -12.89
C GLU A 571 -22.50 -16.38 -13.37
N GLY A 572 -23.28 -15.37 -13.78
CA GLY A 572 -22.75 -14.10 -14.24
C GLY A 572 -23.84 -13.08 -14.56
N ILE A 573 -23.47 -11.80 -14.50
CA ILE A 573 -24.34 -10.66 -14.83
C ILE A 573 -23.59 -9.79 -15.85
N THR A 574 -24.26 -9.38 -16.92
CA THR A 574 -23.69 -8.49 -17.93
C THR A 574 -24.64 -7.35 -18.24
N LEU A 575 -24.11 -6.12 -18.31
CA LEU A 575 -24.87 -4.94 -18.72
C LEU A 575 -24.86 -4.82 -20.24
N GLU A 576 -26.02 -4.99 -20.85
CA GLU A 576 -26.21 -4.84 -22.29
C GLU A 576 -26.75 -3.43 -22.60
N THR A 577 -26.13 -2.75 -23.57
CA THR A 577 -26.48 -1.36 -23.92
C THR A 577 -26.77 -1.15 -25.40
N GLU A 578 -26.43 -2.10 -26.28
CA GLU A 578 -26.58 -1.93 -27.73
C GLU A 578 -28.05 -1.94 -28.19
N TRP A 579 -28.90 -2.71 -27.51
CA TRP A 579 -30.31 -2.92 -27.87
C TRP A 579 -31.28 -2.56 -26.73
N GLY A 580 -30.96 -1.46 -26.05
CA GLY A 580 -31.66 -0.97 -24.85
C GLY A 580 -31.01 -1.47 -23.56
N THR A 581 -30.91 -0.60 -22.55
CA THR A 581 -30.24 -0.86 -21.28
C THR A 581 -30.94 -1.97 -20.50
N ARG A 582 -30.27 -3.10 -20.31
CA ARG A 582 -30.78 -4.23 -19.51
C ARG A 582 -29.65 -5.02 -18.86
N LEU A 583 -29.98 -5.73 -17.79
CA LEU A 583 -29.09 -6.73 -17.20
C LEU A 583 -29.44 -8.11 -17.76
N ASP A 584 -28.48 -8.74 -18.41
CA ASP A 584 -28.55 -10.14 -18.85
C ASP A 584 -27.89 -10.99 -17.74
N ILE A 585 -28.71 -11.77 -17.03
CA ILE A 585 -28.32 -12.57 -15.86
C ILE A 585 -28.30 -14.04 -16.27
N VAL A 586 -27.12 -14.66 -16.27
CA VAL A 586 -26.96 -16.08 -16.55
C VAL A 586 -27.17 -16.88 -15.28
N VAL A 587 -28.14 -17.80 -15.30
CA VAL A 587 -28.51 -18.61 -14.15
C VAL A 587 -28.43 -20.09 -14.46
N LYS A 588 -28.01 -20.90 -13.50
CA LYS A 588 -27.96 -22.37 -13.60
C LYS A 588 -29.17 -23.00 -12.92
N ARG A 589 -30.05 -23.61 -13.71
CA ARG A 589 -31.21 -24.39 -13.20
C ARG A 589 -31.20 -25.77 -13.82
N ASP A 590 -31.32 -26.80 -12.99
CA ASP A 590 -31.32 -28.21 -13.43
C ASP A 590 -30.13 -28.58 -14.33
N GLY A 591 -28.96 -27.99 -14.08
CA GLY A 591 -27.74 -28.19 -14.87
C GLY A 591 -27.71 -27.49 -16.23
N LYS A 592 -28.70 -26.66 -16.56
CA LYS A 592 -28.74 -25.86 -17.79
C LYS A 592 -28.63 -24.37 -17.47
N SER A 593 -27.79 -23.66 -18.23
CA SER A 593 -27.70 -22.21 -18.14
C SER A 593 -28.85 -21.55 -18.92
N LYS A 594 -29.58 -20.63 -18.28
CA LYS A 594 -30.64 -19.81 -18.89
C LYS A 594 -30.31 -18.34 -18.64
N THR A 595 -30.56 -17.48 -19.62
CA THR A 595 -30.41 -16.03 -19.44
C THR A 595 -31.75 -15.40 -19.09
N LEU A 596 -31.84 -14.80 -17.90
CA LEU A 596 -32.94 -13.94 -17.50
C LEU A 596 -32.60 -12.49 -17.88
N LYS A 597 -33.60 -11.76 -18.36
CA LYS A 597 -33.44 -10.36 -18.80
C LYS A 597 -34.19 -9.46 -17.83
N LEU A 598 -33.48 -8.49 -17.26
CA LEU A 598 -34.05 -7.44 -16.41
C LEU A 598 -33.90 -6.09 -17.12
N PRO A 599 -34.96 -5.54 -17.72
CA PRO A 599 -34.88 -4.28 -18.43
C PRO A 599 -34.75 -3.10 -17.46
N VAL A 600 -33.82 -2.20 -17.72
CA VAL A 600 -33.53 -1.06 -16.84
C VAL A 600 -34.18 0.21 -17.39
N SER A 601 -34.65 1.08 -16.50
CA SER A 601 -35.25 2.36 -16.89
C SER A 601 -34.24 3.25 -17.65
N LYS A 602 -34.76 4.15 -18.49
CA LYS A 602 -33.95 5.21 -19.13
C LYS A 602 -33.65 6.37 -18.20
N LYS A 603 -34.37 6.49 -17.07
CA LYS A 603 -34.11 7.53 -16.09
C LYS A 603 -32.84 7.16 -15.32
N GLN A 604 -31.85 8.06 -15.34
CA GLN A 604 -30.53 7.80 -14.79
C GLN A 604 -30.57 7.41 -13.31
N ASN A 605 -31.40 8.06 -12.48
CA ASN A 605 -31.53 7.73 -11.06
C ASN A 605 -32.07 6.31 -10.85
N GLU A 606 -33.17 5.93 -11.51
CA GLU A 606 -33.77 4.59 -11.40
C GLU A 606 -32.82 3.51 -11.91
N GLN A 607 -32.07 3.81 -12.97
CA GLN A 607 -31.02 2.93 -13.48
C GLN A 607 -29.92 2.69 -12.44
N GLN A 608 -29.39 3.76 -11.83
CA GLN A 608 -28.33 3.67 -10.83
C GLN A 608 -28.81 2.93 -9.58
N GLU A 609 -30.03 3.22 -9.11
CA GLU A 609 -30.61 2.55 -7.94
C GLU A 609 -30.83 1.06 -8.18
N LEU A 610 -31.38 0.66 -9.34
CA LEU A 610 -31.63 -0.75 -9.64
C LEU A 610 -30.34 -1.55 -9.79
N ILE A 611 -29.37 -1.03 -10.54
CA ILE A 611 -28.07 -1.69 -10.75
C ILE A 611 -27.31 -1.76 -9.43
N GLY A 612 -27.21 -0.65 -8.68
CA GLY A 612 -26.52 -0.62 -7.39
C GLY A 612 -27.16 -1.55 -6.36
N THR A 613 -28.49 -1.67 -6.34
CA THR A 613 -29.18 -2.63 -5.46
C THR A 613 -28.87 -4.07 -5.87
N MET A 614 -28.92 -4.40 -7.16
CA MET A 614 -28.53 -5.74 -7.64
C MET A 614 -27.10 -6.09 -7.26
N GLU A 615 -26.14 -5.18 -7.50
CA GLU A 615 -24.73 -5.37 -7.16
C GLU A 615 -24.52 -5.58 -5.66
N GLN A 616 -25.19 -4.79 -4.82
CA GLN A 616 -25.07 -4.88 -3.37
C GLN A 616 -25.61 -6.23 -2.83
N TYR A 617 -26.81 -6.65 -3.24
CA TYR A 617 -27.44 -7.85 -2.72
C TYR A 617 -26.81 -9.13 -3.29
N TYR A 618 -26.53 -9.15 -4.59
CA TYR A 618 -25.79 -10.26 -5.20
C TYR A 618 -24.38 -10.37 -4.65
N GLY A 619 -23.67 -9.24 -4.51
CA GLY A 619 -22.33 -9.19 -3.93
C GLY A 619 -22.30 -9.83 -2.54
N ARG A 620 -23.25 -9.44 -1.67
CA ARG A 620 -23.42 -10.07 -0.35
C ARG A 620 -23.66 -11.58 -0.43
N ALA A 621 -24.61 -12.02 -1.26
CA ALA A 621 -24.95 -13.43 -1.36
C ALA A 621 -23.77 -14.27 -1.89
N ALA A 622 -23.05 -13.75 -2.89
CA ALA A 622 -21.85 -14.38 -3.43
C ALA A 622 -20.73 -14.48 -2.38
N THR A 623 -20.50 -13.42 -1.59
CA THR A 623 -19.54 -13.44 -0.48
C THR A 623 -19.92 -14.49 0.57
N ALA A 624 -21.18 -14.55 0.97
CA ALA A 624 -21.66 -15.55 1.94
C ALA A 624 -21.48 -16.99 1.44
N ILE A 625 -21.84 -17.26 0.18
CA ILE A 625 -21.67 -18.58 -0.44
C ILE A 625 -20.20 -18.97 -0.50
N ALA A 626 -19.32 -18.06 -0.92
CA ALA A 626 -17.88 -18.31 -0.97
C ALA A 626 -17.30 -18.58 0.42
N TYR A 627 -17.73 -17.84 1.43
CA TYR A 627 -17.30 -18.03 2.81
C TYR A 627 -17.73 -19.40 3.36
N GLN A 628 -19.01 -19.77 3.21
CA GLN A 628 -19.51 -21.08 3.66
C GLN A 628 -18.82 -22.25 2.93
N ALA A 629 -18.51 -22.09 1.64
CA ALA A 629 -17.72 -23.07 0.91
C ALA A 629 -16.29 -23.22 1.46
N SER A 630 -15.67 -22.12 1.92
CA SER A 630 -14.33 -22.15 2.51
C SER A 630 -14.29 -22.89 3.86
N LEU A 631 -15.33 -22.74 4.69
CA LEU A 631 -15.46 -23.48 5.96
C LEU A 631 -15.62 -24.99 5.72
N ALA A 632 -16.46 -25.37 4.75
CA ALA A 632 -16.67 -26.77 4.40
C ALA A 632 -15.39 -27.48 3.91
N GLN A 633 -14.44 -26.75 3.31
CA GLN A 633 -13.14 -27.28 2.91
C GLN A 633 -12.18 -27.47 4.09
N ILE A 634 -12.29 -26.64 5.13
CA ILE A 634 -11.49 -26.76 6.36
C ILE A 634 -11.93 -28.00 7.16
N ASP A 635 -13.24 -28.25 7.25
CA ASP A 635 -13.81 -29.39 7.99
C ASP A 635 -13.71 -30.72 7.25
N ASN A 636 -13.52 -30.70 5.94
CA ASN A 636 -13.40 -31.88 5.09
C ASN A 636 -12.26 -31.69 4.06
N PRO A 637 -11.00 -31.79 4.49
CA PRO A 637 -9.89 -31.82 3.55
C PRO A 637 -10.07 -33.05 2.65
N SER A 638 -10.23 -32.83 1.35
CA SER A 638 -10.37 -33.92 0.37
C SER A 638 -9.19 -34.90 0.52
N PRO A 639 -9.37 -36.23 0.50
CA PRO A 639 -8.28 -37.19 0.68
C PRO A 639 -7.22 -37.20 -0.44
N ASP A 640 -7.31 -36.31 -1.43
CA ASP A 640 -6.51 -36.34 -2.66
C ASP A 640 -5.83 -35.01 -3.01
N GLU A 641 -5.72 -34.11 -2.04
CA GLU A 641 -4.68 -33.07 -2.08
C GLU A 641 -3.73 -33.33 -0.91
N SER A 642 -2.77 -34.23 -1.16
CA SER A 642 -1.49 -34.14 -0.48
C SER A 642 -1.02 -32.70 -0.65
N LEU A 643 -1.08 -31.95 0.45
CA LEU A 643 -0.26 -30.79 0.69
C LEU A 643 1.11 -31.05 0.06
N SER A 644 1.35 -30.43 -1.09
CA SER A 644 2.70 -29.99 -1.44
C SER A 644 3.07 -28.96 -0.39
N ASN A 645 3.35 -29.44 0.82
CA ASN A 645 4.34 -28.89 1.71
C ASN A 645 5.69 -29.07 0.99
N GLU A 646 5.89 -28.33 -0.11
CA GLU A 646 7.21 -27.87 -0.45
C GLU A 646 7.55 -26.78 0.57
N THR A 647 7.99 -27.25 1.73
CA THR A 647 9.32 -26.95 2.23
C THR A 647 10.17 -26.24 1.16
N PHE A 648 10.10 -24.91 1.06
CA PHE A 648 11.16 -24.15 0.41
C PHE A 648 12.30 -24.00 1.40
N SER A 649 12.98 -25.12 1.62
CA SER A 649 14.37 -25.16 2.03
C SER A 649 15.25 -24.84 0.82
N ILE A 650 15.96 -23.71 0.92
CA ILE A 650 17.24 -23.33 0.31
C ILE A 650 17.77 -24.30 -0.77
N GLU A 651 17.79 -23.82 -2.02
CA GLU A 651 19.00 -23.65 -2.86
C GLU A 651 18.89 -22.36 -3.69
#